data_AF-A0A9W9YBW2-F1
#
_entry.id   AF-A0A9W9YBW2-F1
#
_cell.length_a   1.000
_cell.length_b   1.000
_cell.length_c   1.000
_cell.angle_alpha   90.00
_cell.angle_beta   90.00
_cell.angle_gamma   90.00
#
_symmetry.space_group_name_H-M   'P 1'
#
loop_
_entity.id
_entity.type
_entity.pdbx_description
1 polymer ?
#
loop_
_entity_poly.entity_id
_entity_poly.type
_entity_poly.pdbx_seq_one_letter_code
_entity_poly.pdbx_strand_id
1 'polypeptide(L)'
;MSTHIDIAHQAINWFKDSRNNTDYREIILKNQDAFIGGNPYPDAMYSSLCFGGKFHSIAEDTHWAPFLNATIRYIRKKYPKPWDQNTEKLVAFTLGFVSHQVADVTWHSLGIEQGFLTTMGNINFFGSFPAAHNVGDPGGDMVVSFEGDTQLIPSGINEWYIPSGDLEDIYLEYYGEKKVNKYEIELCSAIMLLGWIGEKIAGAKLFSEYSKTSPFLMEDVHSYFQGGVADMAAWSVLLWHKTVDMLEHGTDVCVIPKSPLFINCNKSDHATGLKTTQSNRRLRNPGTVTPQEIHKNVNLSDLNIKQTKRGSYFSLSESLRKKVNKNKEFSKTCHDSQQNCHPKVTANENSVDIGRSTYAEYSSSVPYARLGWSLAYGNFSGQNPSLVIGAPGYGTPGYSQHGRVYLVTGNAYSGLPTKDLNLDVSANMILDGTVENGRFGTAMAVVDFNRDGVDDLAVSAPSTGTVYIFYGVTRKGLNPKPSLTIHGNGTYYNLGTFLLGADVDGDGFKDLIIGSPYAPEGGPQRGSVAVFLAKTQRKPGAELSVHEADWMAFGEQNYTWFGYSVTVANTNGKLLLLIAAPTFRLCANKNCSYSTDDVQSVGRVYLFQFTLTGSPQPLATITGRETFMKLGTSLSVGNPYSKEDDDIMLAVSASTLSVKGHVIDLEDMPVSFDQSGAVYLINLTTVLQHGNDMSVDDVGYAAIFEGDRSFARFGWSLDLTDMNQDGIEDLFSQPHFELKI
;
A
#
# COMPACT_ATOMS: atom_id res chain seq x y z
N MET A 1 -0.44 -15.15 8.93
CA MET A 1 -1.79 -15.26 9.54
C MET A 1 -2.41 -13.92 9.88
N SER A 2 -1.74 -13.03 10.62
CA SER A 2 -2.28 -11.70 10.94
C SER A 2 -2.65 -10.91 9.68
N THR A 3 -1.84 -11.02 8.62
CA THR A 3 -2.08 -10.45 7.30
C THR A 3 -3.38 -10.97 6.66
N HIS A 4 -3.59 -12.29 6.62
CA HIS A 4 -4.81 -12.89 6.05
C HIS A 4 -6.09 -12.47 6.77
N ILE A 5 -6.01 -12.32 8.11
CA ILE A 5 -7.14 -11.87 8.91
C ILE A 5 -7.48 -10.41 8.59
N ASP A 6 -6.47 -9.53 8.46
CA ASP A 6 -6.70 -8.12 8.11
C ASP A 6 -7.28 -7.97 6.70
N ILE A 7 -6.78 -8.72 5.73
CA ILE A 7 -7.31 -8.76 4.35
C ILE A 7 -8.80 -9.09 4.34
N ALA A 8 -9.18 -10.18 5.03
CA ALA A 8 -10.55 -10.64 5.08
C ALA A 8 -11.46 -9.65 5.84
N HIS A 9 -10.93 -9.01 6.88
CA HIS A 9 -11.64 -7.98 7.63
C HIS A 9 -11.90 -6.74 6.79
N GLN A 10 -10.90 -6.24 6.05
CA GLN A 10 -11.07 -5.13 5.12
C GLN A 10 -12.13 -5.47 4.05
N ALA A 11 -12.06 -6.67 3.48
CA ALA A 11 -13.00 -7.13 2.46
C ALA A 11 -14.48 -7.11 2.91
N ILE A 12 -14.79 -7.43 4.18
CA ILE A 12 -16.16 -7.38 4.72
C ILE A 12 -16.78 -5.97 4.60
N ASN A 13 -15.97 -4.91 4.68
CA ASN A 13 -16.46 -3.53 4.60
C ASN A 13 -17.00 -3.19 3.21
N TRP A 14 -16.53 -3.89 2.17
CA TRP A 14 -16.98 -3.67 0.80
C TRP A 14 -17.88 -4.80 0.28
N PHE A 15 -18.00 -5.93 0.97
CA PHE A 15 -18.83 -7.03 0.50
C PHE A 15 -20.32 -6.80 0.75
N LYS A 16 -21.16 -7.03 -0.27
CA LYS A 16 -22.62 -7.06 -0.16
C LYS A 16 -23.22 -8.00 -1.21
N ASP A 17 -23.73 -9.14 -0.79
CA ASP A 17 -24.41 -10.09 -1.69
C ASP A 17 -25.62 -10.71 -0.98
N SER A 18 -26.82 -10.43 -1.49
CA SER A 18 -28.08 -10.94 -0.96
C SER A 18 -28.85 -11.66 -2.07
N ARG A 19 -29.15 -12.95 -1.89
CA ARG A 19 -29.81 -13.81 -2.90
C ARG A 19 -30.80 -14.75 -2.25
N ASN A 20 -31.97 -14.91 -2.86
CA ASN A 20 -33.00 -15.85 -2.40
C ASN A 20 -33.26 -15.76 -0.87
N ASN A 21 -33.44 -14.54 -0.35
CA ASN A 21 -33.60 -14.22 1.09
C ASN A 21 -32.42 -14.61 2.00
N THR A 22 -31.25 -14.91 1.44
CA THR A 22 -30.00 -15.14 2.17
C THR A 22 -29.11 -13.91 2.02
N ASP A 23 -28.71 -13.29 3.11
CA ASP A 23 -27.69 -12.25 3.11
C ASP A 23 -26.34 -12.85 3.55
N TYR A 24 -25.41 -12.93 2.60
CA TYR A 24 -24.11 -13.57 2.84
C TYR A 24 -23.19 -12.72 3.71
N ARG A 25 -23.35 -11.39 3.70
CA ARG A 25 -22.61 -10.49 4.59
C ARG A 25 -23.07 -10.70 6.03
N GLU A 26 -24.37 -10.79 6.26
CA GLU A 26 -24.91 -11.08 7.60
C GLU A 26 -24.52 -12.47 8.12
N ILE A 27 -24.42 -13.49 7.24
CA ILE A 27 -23.86 -14.80 7.61
C ILE A 27 -22.43 -14.65 8.15
N ILE A 28 -21.57 -13.88 7.48
CA ILE A 28 -20.21 -13.63 7.93
C ILE A 28 -20.20 -12.89 9.27
N LEU A 29 -20.97 -11.80 9.40
CA LEU A 29 -21.00 -10.97 10.61
C LEU A 29 -21.52 -11.75 11.84
N LYS A 30 -22.51 -12.63 11.65
CA LYS A 30 -23.05 -13.48 12.72
C LYS A 30 -22.11 -14.62 13.13
N ASN A 31 -21.23 -15.06 12.22
CA ASN A 31 -20.38 -16.25 12.40
C ASN A 31 -18.88 -15.92 12.29
N GLN A 32 -18.45 -14.83 12.92
CA GLN A 32 -17.05 -14.37 12.92
C GLN A 32 -16.05 -15.41 13.47
N ASP A 33 -16.48 -16.23 14.42
CA ASP A 33 -15.67 -17.31 15.00
C ASP A 33 -15.25 -18.35 13.94
N ALA A 34 -16.13 -18.66 12.99
CA ALA A 34 -15.87 -19.56 11.88
C ALA A 34 -15.19 -18.85 10.70
N PHE A 35 -15.58 -17.60 10.41
CA PHE A 35 -14.99 -16.81 9.33
C PHE A 35 -13.49 -16.57 9.55
N ILE A 36 -13.10 -16.10 10.75
CA ILE A 36 -11.67 -15.95 11.12
C ILE A 36 -10.98 -17.32 11.22
N GLY A 37 -11.75 -18.40 11.46
CA GLY A 37 -11.35 -19.80 11.28
C GLY A 37 -10.76 -20.09 9.92
N GLY A 38 -11.45 -19.61 8.89
CA GLY A 38 -11.09 -19.83 7.50
C GLY A 38 -9.93 -18.98 7.03
N ASN A 39 -9.72 -17.77 7.56
CA ASN A 39 -8.77 -16.81 6.98
C ASN A 39 -7.33 -17.30 6.85
N PRO A 40 -6.71 -17.97 7.84
CA PRO A 40 -5.39 -18.56 7.68
C PRO A 40 -5.42 -20.02 7.22
N TYR A 41 -6.60 -20.56 6.88
CA TYR A 41 -6.71 -21.92 6.38
C TYR A 41 -6.46 -21.91 4.86
N PRO A 42 -5.55 -22.75 4.34
CA PRO A 42 -5.11 -24.06 4.88
C PRO A 42 -3.72 -24.14 5.52
N ASP A 43 -3.04 -23.03 5.82
CA ASP A 43 -1.67 -23.02 6.36
C ASP A 43 -1.48 -23.84 7.64
N ALA A 44 -2.57 -24.08 8.38
CA ALA A 44 -2.62 -24.98 9.53
C ALA A 44 -1.90 -26.31 9.27
N MET A 45 -2.06 -26.86 8.07
CA MET A 45 -1.51 -28.16 7.68
C MET A 45 -0.20 -28.05 6.88
N TYR A 46 0.26 -26.82 6.58
CA TYR A 46 1.52 -26.55 5.90
C TYR A 46 2.70 -26.47 6.89
N SER A 47 2.47 -26.16 8.16
CA SER A 47 3.56 -26.07 9.14
C SER A 47 4.22 -27.42 9.43
N SER A 48 5.56 -27.45 9.49
CA SER A 48 6.30 -28.63 9.96
C SER A 48 6.02 -28.99 11.42
N LEU A 49 5.48 -28.05 12.21
CA LEU A 49 4.99 -28.33 13.57
C LEU A 49 3.76 -29.26 13.56
N CYS A 50 2.98 -29.26 12.49
CA CYS A 50 1.87 -30.18 12.26
C CYS A 50 2.41 -31.51 11.72
N PHE A 51 2.55 -32.51 12.59
CA PHE A 51 2.98 -33.89 12.25
C PHE A 51 4.25 -33.97 11.40
N GLY A 52 5.23 -33.09 11.61
CA GLY A 52 6.49 -33.12 10.87
C GLY A 52 6.34 -32.76 9.39
N GLY A 53 5.28 -32.04 9.01
CA GLY A 53 5.02 -31.64 7.62
C GLY A 53 4.34 -32.73 6.77
N LYS A 54 3.80 -33.78 7.39
CA LYS A 54 3.07 -34.88 6.73
C LYS A 54 2.00 -34.38 5.74
N PHE A 55 1.40 -33.21 6.00
CA PHE A 55 0.26 -32.69 5.26
C PHE A 55 0.57 -31.51 4.34
N HIS A 56 1.85 -31.20 4.07
CA HIS A 56 2.21 -30.10 3.16
C HIS A 56 1.48 -30.21 1.82
N SER A 57 1.47 -31.39 1.18
CA SER A 57 0.79 -31.56 -0.11
C SER A 57 -0.73 -31.39 -0.02
N ILE A 58 -1.35 -31.75 1.12
CA ILE A 58 -2.77 -31.54 1.34
C ILE A 58 -3.07 -30.05 1.49
N ALA A 59 -2.26 -29.32 2.25
CA ALA A 59 -2.37 -27.87 2.37
C ALA A 59 -2.21 -27.20 1.00
N GLU A 60 -1.17 -27.57 0.23
CA GLU A 60 -0.93 -27.10 -1.14
C GLU A 60 -2.13 -27.31 -2.07
N ASP A 61 -2.71 -28.52 -2.09
CA ASP A 61 -3.89 -28.81 -2.90
C ASP A 61 -5.11 -27.96 -2.47
N THR A 62 -5.19 -27.63 -1.18
CA THR A 62 -6.29 -26.83 -0.60
C THR A 62 -6.22 -25.36 -1.02
N HIS A 63 -5.04 -24.82 -1.35
CA HIS A 63 -4.88 -23.44 -1.86
C HIS A 63 -5.54 -23.21 -3.23
N TRP A 64 -5.90 -24.27 -3.95
CA TRP A 64 -6.38 -24.16 -5.34
C TRP A 64 -7.90 -24.30 -5.49
N ALA A 65 -8.43 -23.72 -6.57
CA ALA A 65 -9.86 -23.71 -6.85
C ALA A 65 -10.55 -25.09 -6.99
N PRO A 66 -9.86 -26.19 -7.40
CA PRO A 66 -10.46 -27.53 -7.36
C PRO A 66 -10.97 -27.96 -5.98
N PHE A 67 -10.27 -27.56 -4.90
CA PHE A 67 -10.72 -27.84 -3.55
C PHE A 67 -11.96 -27.00 -3.17
N LEU A 68 -12.00 -25.73 -3.57
CA LEU A 68 -13.20 -24.89 -3.44
C LEU A 68 -14.39 -25.51 -4.18
N ASN A 69 -14.19 -26.02 -5.40
CA ASN A 69 -15.22 -26.73 -6.16
C ASN A 69 -15.79 -27.93 -5.39
N ALA A 70 -14.92 -28.79 -4.83
CA ALA A 70 -15.35 -29.92 -3.99
C ALA A 70 -16.12 -29.45 -2.74
N THR A 71 -15.64 -28.39 -2.09
CA THR A 71 -16.29 -27.77 -0.92
C THR A 71 -17.71 -27.30 -1.25
N ILE A 72 -17.89 -26.58 -2.36
CA ILE A 72 -19.22 -26.09 -2.76
C ILE A 72 -20.16 -27.24 -3.13
N ARG A 73 -19.66 -28.25 -3.85
CA ARG A 73 -20.45 -29.45 -4.19
C ARG A 73 -20.90 -30.19 -2.94
N TYR A 74 -20.01 -30.37 -1.97
CA TYR A 74 -20.32 -30.97 -0.68
C TYR A 74 -21.41 -30.19 0.07
N ILE A 75 -21.27 -28.87 0.22
CA ILE A 75 -22.25 -28.02 0.91
C ILE A 75 -23.62 -28.15 0.26
N ARG A 76 -23.70 -28.00 -1.07
CA ARG A 76 -24.97 -28.06 -1.81
C ARG A 76 -25.64 -29.43 -1.74
N LYS A 77 -24.85 -30.51 -1.81
CA LYS A 77 -25.35 -31.88 -1.79
C LYS A 77 -25.84 -32.29 -0.40
N LYS A 78 -25.10 -31.93 0.65
CA LYS A 78 -25.37 -32.39 2.02
C LYS A 78 -26.31 -31.47 2.79
N TYR A 79 -26.28 -30.18 2.50
CA TYR A 79 -27.02 -29.14 3.23
C TYR A 79 -27.80 -28.23 2.28
N PRO A 80 -28.96 -28.69 1.75
CA PRO A 80 -29.84 -27.83 0.97
C PRO A 80 -30.40 -26.70 1.84
N LYS A 81 -30.67 -25.53 1.23
CA LYS A 81 -31.30 -24.40 1.93
C LYS A 81 -32.73 -24.74 2.39
N PRO A 82 -33.23 -24.14 3.49
CA PRO A 82 -32.56 -23.15 4.35
C PRO A 82 -31.49 -23.77 5.26
N TRP A 83 -30.43 -23.01 5.52
CA TRP A 83 -29.29 -23.46 6.31
C TRP A 83 -29.52 -23.28 7.82
N ASP A 84 -29.08 -24.25 8.60
CA ASP A 84 -28.96 -24.12 10.06
C ASP A 84 -27.67 -23.35 10.42
N GLN A 85 -27.52 -22.96 11.69
CA GLN A 85 -26.37 -22.18 12.13
C GLN A 85 -25.03 -22.88 11.88
N ASN A 86 -24.97 -24.22 11.99
CA ASN A 86 -23.73 -24.95 11.70
C ASN A 86 -23.37 -24.88 10.20
N THR A 87 -24.36 -24.89 9.33
CA THR A 87 -24.14 -24.74 7.89
C THR A 87 -23.77 -23.30 7.55
N GLU A 88 -24.41 -22.31 8.17
CA GLU A 88 -23.98 -20.90 8.05
C GLU A 88 -22.51 -20.73 8.48
N LYS A 89 -22.08 -21.39 9.57
CA LYS A 89 -20.65 -21.41 9.99
C LYS A 89 -19.73 -22.04 8.96
N LEU A 90 -20.13 -23.16 8.34
CA LEU A 90 -19.34 -23.77 7.27
C LEU A 90 -19.23 -22.83 6.05
N VAL A 91 -20.30 -22.13 5.70
CA VAL A 91 -20.30 -21.12 4.62
C VAL A 91 -19.41 -19.93 4.98
N ALA A 92 -19.50 -19.40 6.20
CA ALA A 92 -18.66 -18.32 6.69
C ALA A 92 -17.17 -18.73 6.72
N PHE A 93 -16.86 -19.93 7.23
CA PHE A 93 -15.51 -20.50 7.17
C PHE A 93 -15.01 -20.61 5.73
N THR A 94 -15.86 -21.08 4.81
CA THR A 94 -15.51 -21.21 3.39
C THR A 94 -15.19 -19.84 2.78
N LEU A 95 -15.99 -18.81 3.04
CA LEU A 95 -15.67 -17.45 2.57
C LEU A 95 -14.37 -16.92 3.20
N GLY A 96 -14.12 -17.20 4.48
CA GLY A 96 -12.85 -16.87 5.10
C GLY A 96 -11.65 -17.57 4.47
N PHE A 97 -11.77 -18.85 4.11
CA PHE A 97 -10.74 -19.60 3.38
C PHE A 97 -10.55 -19.09 1.95
N VAL A 98 -11.62 -18.64 1.28
CA VAL A 98 -11.55 -18.08 -0.07
C VAL A 98 -10.72 -16.80 -0.10
N SER A 99 -10.73 -15.96 0.95
CA SER A 99 -9.83 -14.80 1.00
C SER A 99 -8.36 -15.20 1.14
N HIS A 100 -8.05 -16.31 1.82
CA HIS A 100 -6.70 -16.90 1.85
C HIS A 100 -6.22 -17.24 0.44
N GLN A 101 -7.03 -18.01 -0.29
CA GLN A 101 -6.70 -18.47 -1.65
C GLN A 101 -6.39 -17.30 -2.61
N VAL A 102 -7.08 -16.17 -2.44
CA VAL A 102 -6.81 -14.95 -3.21
C VAL A 102 -5.49 -14.32 -2.82
N ALA A 103 -5.31 -14.08 -1.52
CA ALA A 103 -4.15 -13.38 -0.98
C ALA A 103 -2.85 -14.03 -1.45
N ASP A 104 -2.76 -15.36 -1.34
CA ASP A 104 -1.55 -16.10 -1.73
C ASP A 104 -1.17 -15.93 -3.19
N VAL A 105 -2.15 -15.86 -4.11
CA VAL A 105 -1.86 -15.74 -5.53
C VAL A 105 -1.20 -14.41 -5.85
N THR A 106 -1.76 -13.30 -5.36
CA THR A 106 -1.21 -11.95 -5.59
C THR A 106 0.04 -11.68 -4.76
N TRP A 107 0.14 -12.26 -3.57
CA TRP A 107 1.32 -12.15 -2.70
C TRP A 107 2.55 -12.85 -3.31
N HIS A 108 2.39 -14.10 -3.76
CA HIS A 108 3.46 -14.93 -4.31
C HIS A 108 3.62 -14.86 -5.84
N SER A 109 2.77 -14.10 -6.54
CA SER A 109 2.72 -14.02 -8.00
C SER A 109 2.40 -15.35 -8.71
N LEU A 110 1.46 -16.13 -8.19
CA LEU A 110 1.19 -17.49 -8.69
C LEU A 110 0.35 -17.48 -9.99
N GLY A 111 1.02 -17.52 -11.13
CA GLY A 111 0.37 -17.48 -12.44
C GLY A 111 0.01 -16.08 -12.93
N ILE A 112 0.61 -15.05 -12.32
CA ILE A 112 0.57 -13.65 -12.74
C ILE A 112 2.01 -13.14 -12.95
N GLU A 113 2.18 -12.08 -13.72
CA GLU A 113 3.52 -11.58 -14.10
C GLU A 113 4.28 -10.93 -12.95
N GLN A 114 3.56 -10.33 -12.02
CA GLN A 114 4.11 -9.60 -10.89
C GLN A 114 3.13 -9.64 -9.71
N GLY A 115 3.67 -9.43 -8.52
CA GLY A 115 3.01 -9.58 -7.24
C GLY A 115 4.01 -9.27 -6.13
N PHE A 116 3.53 -9.19 -4.89
CA PHE A 116 4.25 -8.54 -3.79
C PHE A 116 5.67 -9.09 -3.58
N LEU A 117 5.80 -10.40 -3.33
CA LEU A 117 7.09 -11.04 -3.04
C LEU A 117 8.03 -11.09 -4.24
N THR A 118 7.49 -11.19 -5.45
CA THR A 118 8.33 -11.14 -6.66
C THR A 118 8.93 -9.75 -6.84
N THR A 119 8.14 -8.70 -6.67
CA THR A 119 8.63 -7.32 -6.71
C THR A 119 9.64 -7.09 -5.59
N MET A 120 9.32 -7.49 -4.35
CA MET A 120 10.25 -7.40 -3.21
C MET A 120 11.57 -8.13 -3.49
N GLY A 121 11.50 -9.31 -4.10
CA GLY A 121 12.67 -10.07 -4.53
C GLY A 121 13.58 -9.30 -5.49
N ASN A 122 12.98 -8.62 -6.47
CA ASN A 122 13.70 -7.83 -7.47
C ASN A 122 14.26 -6.50 -6.93
N ILE A 123 13.62 -5.91 -5.91
CA ILE A 123 14.00 -4.59 -5.37
C ILE A 123 14.94 -4.69 -4.17
N ASN A 124 14.73 -5.66 -3.26
CA ASN A 124 15.49 -5.76 -2.01
C ASN A 124 16.39 -7.01 -1.93
N PHE A 125 16.08 -8.07 -2.68
CA PHE A 125 16.77 -9.35 -2.54
C PHE A 125 17.46 -9.83 -3.81
N PHE A 126 17.99 -8.92 -4.63
CA PHE A 126 18.88 -9.28 -5.75
C PHE A 126 18.21 -10.26 -6.73
N GLY A 127 16.91 -10.09 -6.98
CA GLY A 127 16.09 -10.98 -7.81
C GLY A 127 15.73 -12.33 -7.16
N SER A 128 16.05 -12.55 -5.89
CA SER A 128 15.82 -13.82 -5.18
C SER A 128 14.42 -13.88 -4.56
N PHE A 129 13.49 -14.52 -5.27
CA PHE A 129 12.18 -14.85 -4.72
C PHE A 129 12.25 -15.67 -3.42
N PRO A 130 13.09 -16.73 -3.29
CA PRO A 130 13.14 -17.50 -2.04
C PRO A 130 13.59 -16.68 -0.82
N ALA A 131 14.50 -15.71 -1.01
CA ALA A 131 14.92 -14.83 0.08
C ALA A 131 13.80 -13.86 0.46
N ALA A 132 13.14 -13.27 -0.54
CA ALA A 132 11.97 -12.43 -0.31
C ALA A 132 10.84 -13.19 0.40
N HIS A 133 10.52 -14.41 -0.01
CA HIS A 133 9.51 -15.25 0.63
C HIS A 133 9.82 -15.53 2.11
N ASN A 134 11.07 -15.86 2.44
CA ASN A 134 11.46 -16.15 3.84
C ASN A 134 11.33 -14.93 4.77
N VAL A 135 11.46 -13.71 4.22
CA VAL A 135 11.31 -12.46 4.97
C VAL A 135 9.87 -11.96 4.95
N GLY A 136 9.25 -12.00 3.77
CA GLY A 136 7.99 -11.36 3.49
C GLY A 136 6.83 -12.00 4.22
N ASP A 137 6.71 -13.32 4.23
CA ASP A 137 5.57 -13.99 4.88
C ASP A 137 5.50 -13.70 6.38
N PRO A 138 6.55 -13.98 7.18
CA PRO A 138 6.51 -13.62 8.59
C PRO A 138 6.59 -12.10 8.80
N GLY A 139 7.30 -11.37 7.94
CA GLY A 139 7.47 -9.93 8.04
C GLY A 139 6.17 -9.18 7.83
N GLY A 140 5.35 -9.56 6.85
CA GLY A 140 4.04 -8.97 6.59
C GLY A 140 3.13 -9.08 7.81
N ASP A 141 3.13 -10.24 8.46
CA ASP A 141 2.38 -10.43 9.71
C ASP A 141 2.89 -9.51 10.83
N MET A 142 4.21 -9.29 10.93
CA MET A 142 4.76 -8.36 11.91
C MET A 142 4.35 -6.93 11.58
N VAL A 143 4.55 -6.47 10.34
CA VAL A 143 4.24 -5.08 9.96
C VAL A 143 2.76 -4.78 10.10
N VAL A 144 1.89 -5.63 9.55
CA VAL A 144 0.43 -5.48 9.68
C VAL A 144 -0.01 -5.53 11.14
N SER A 145 0.68 -6.30 11.99
CA SER A 145 0.35 -6.34 13.42
C SER A 145 0.77 -5.07 14.19
N PHE A 146 1.77 -4.34 13.69
CA PHE A 146 2.32 -3.13 14.33
C PHE A 146 1.71 -1.84 13.80
N GLU A 147 1.59 -1.72 12.49
CA GLU A 147 1.04 -0.53 11.80
C GLU A 147 -0.49 -0.61 11.67
N GLY A 148 -1.01 -1.83 11.51
CA GLY A 148 -2.45 -2.06 11.42
C GLY A 148 -3.16 -1.79 12.74
N ASP A 149 -4.46 -1.48 12.65
CA ASP A 149 -5.31 -1.34 13.82
C ASP A 149 -5.63 -2.72 14.42
N THR A 150 -4.67 -3.30 15.12
CA THR A 150 -4.82 -4.62 15.76
C THR A 150 -5.73 -4.61 16.99
N GLN A 151 -6.38 -3.48 17.31
CA GLN A 151 -7.52 -3.47 18.22
C GLN A 151 -8.76 -4.20 17.61
N LEU A 152 -8.72 -4.52 16.32
CA LEU A 152 -9.84 -5.04 15.51
C LEU A 152 -9.96 -6.58 15.42
N ILE A 153 -9.37 -7.37 16.32
CA ILE A 153 -10.17 -8.57 16.71
C ILE A 153 -11.36 -7.96 17.42
N PRO A 154 -12.63 -8.21 17.00
CA PRO A 154 -13.77 -7.77 17.77
C PRO A 154 -13.51 -8.13 19.23
N SER A 155 -13.42 -7.12 20.07
CA SER A 155 -13.18 -7.25 21.50
C SER A 155 -14.37 -8.05 22.04
N GLY A 156 -14.30 -9.38 21.97
CA GLY A 156 -15.49 -10.22 22.03
C GLY A 156 -15.39 -11.63 21.42
N ILE A 157 -14.46 -11.90 20.48
CA ILE A 157 -14.26 -13.28 20.01
C ILE A 157 -13.54 -14.09 21.09
N ASN A 158 -14.33 -14.83 21.86
CA ASN A 158 -13.84 -15.70 22.93
C ASN A 158 -13.50 -17.11 22.43
N GLU A 159 -14.02 -17.48 21.26
CA GLU A 159 -13.92 -18.82 20.69
C GLU A 159 -13.69 -18.74 19.18
N TRP A 160 -12.85 -19.63 18.66
CA TRP A 160 -12.56 -19.83 17.25
C TRP A 160 -13.18 -21.16 16.82
N TYR A 161 -13.83 -21.23 15.65
CA TYR A 161 -14.53 -22.45 15.22
C TYR A 161 -13.94 -23.01 13.92
N ILE A 162 -13.58 -24.28 13.95
CA ILE A 162 -13.13 -25.03 12.77
C ILE A 162 -14.14 -26.15 12.48
N PRO A 163 -14.75 -26.20 11.27
CA PRO A 163 -15.70 -27.25 10.89
C PRO A 163 -14.99 -28.57 10.55
N SER A 164 -14.16 -29.08 11.49
CA SER A 164 -13.26 -30.21 11.30
C SER A 164 -13.93 -31.50 10.83
N GLY A 165 -15.20 -31.73 11.22
CA GLY A 165 -15.97 -32.88 10.76
C GLY A 165 -16.44 -32.73 9.31
N ASP A 166 -16.84 -31.53 8.91
CA ASP A 166 -17.19 -31.25 7.51
C ASP A 166 -15.95 -31.24 6.61
N LEU A 167 -14.81 -30.72 7.09
CA LEU A 167 -13.54 -30.72 6.35
C LEU A 167 -13.03 -32.14 6.09
N GLU A 168 -13.11 -33.05 7.07
CA GLU A 168 -12.77 -34.47 6.87
C GLU A 168 -13.58 -35.09 5.71
N ASP A 169 -14.89 -34.82 5.66
CA ASP A 169 -15.76 -35.32 4.59
C ASP A 169 -15.46 -34.65 3.23
N ILE A 170 -15.13 -33.34 3.22
CA ILE A 170 -14.73 -32.62 2.00
C ILE A 170 -13.42 -33.18 1.43
N TYR A 171 -12.42 -33.45 2.28
CA TYR A 171 -11.18 -34.09 1.83
C TYR A 171 -11.42 -35.50 1.29
N LEU A 172 -12.31 -36.26 1.92
CA LEU A 172 -12.72 -37.56 1.41
C LEU A 172 -13.38 -37.45 0.03
N GLU A 173 -14.24 -36.46 -0.18
CA GLU A 173 -14.87 -36.20 -1.48
C GLU A 173 -13.85 -35.74 -2.54
N TYR A 174 -12.89 -34.88 -2.16
CA TYR A 174 -11.86 -34.36 -3.06
C TYR A 174 -10.89 -35.44 -3.54
N TYR A 175 -10.37 -36.27 -2.62
CA TYR A 175 -9.38 -37.30 -2.96
C TYR A 175 -9.99 -38.65 -3.37
N GLY A 176 -11.27 -38.88 -3.03
CA GLY A 176 -11.91 -40.19 -3.16
C GLY A 176 -11.44 -41.22 -2.11
N GLU A 177 -10.54 -40.83 -1.20
CA GLU A 177 -10.06 -41.65 -0.09
C GLU A 177 -9.71 -40.80 1.13
N LYS A 178 -9.65 -41.43 2.31
CA LYS A 178 -9.38 -40.73 3.57
C LYS A 178 -7.89 -40.40 3.70
N LYS A 179 -7.51 -39.16 3.38
CA LYS A 179 -6.12 -38.65 3.48
C LYS A 179 -5.79 -37.97 4.82
N VAL A 180 -6.79 -37.32 5.42
CA VAL A 180 -6.68 -36.61 6.69
C VAL A 180 -7.96 -36.85 7.49
N ASN A 181 -7.84 -36.90 8.81
CA ASN A 181 -8.99 -37.10 9.70
C ASN A 181 -9.27 -35.87 10.56
N LYS A 182 -10.45 -35.87 11.19
CA LYS A 182 -10.92 -34.77 12.06
C LYS A 182 -9.91 -34.37 13.14
N TYR A 183 -9.29 -35.34 13.82
CA TYR A 183 -8.33 -35.07 14.90
C TYR A 183 -7.06 -34.40 14.37
N GLU A 184 -6.57 -34.83 13.20
CA GLU A 184 -5.41 -34.22 12.55
C GLU A 184 -5.69 -32.75 12.18
N ILE A 185 -6.86 -32.47 11.60
CA ILE A 185 -7.30 -31.09 11.27
C ILE A 185 -7.39 -30.23 12.53
N GLU A 186 -7.98 -30.76 13.60
CA GLU A 186 -8.14 -30.05 14.87
C GLU A 186 -6.80 -29.69 15.51
N LEU A 187 -5.88 -30.67 15.59
CA LEU A 187 -4.58 -30.46 16.20
C LEU A 187 -3.75 -29.43 15.41
N CYS A 188 -3.74 -29.53 14.09
CA CYS A 188 -2.97 -28.62 13.24
C CYS A 188 -3.56 -27.20 13.27
N SER A 189 -4.88 -27.07 13.30
CA SER A 189 -5.54 -25.77 13.51
C SER A 189 -5.22 -25.19 14.89
N ALA A 190 -5.21 -26.01 15.96
CA ALA A 190 -4.83 -25.56 17.29
C ALA A 190 -3.39 -25.01 17.34
N ILE A 191 -2.44 -25.68 16.68
CA ILE A 191 -1.05 -25.22 16.56
C ILE A 191 -0.99 -23.87 15.85
N MET A 192 -1.76 -23.70 14.77
CA MET A 192 -1.85 -22.43 14.05
C MET A 192 -2.36 -21.32 14.97
N LEU A 193 -3.47 -21.53 15.70
CA LEU A 193 -3.97 -20.52 16.66
C LEU A 193 -2.90 -20.12 17.69
N LEU A 194 -2.12 -21.08 18.20
CA LEU A 194 -1.00 -20.79 19.10
C LEU A 194 0.11 -20.00 18.43
N GLY A 195 0.41 -20.29 17.16
CA GLY A 195 1.33 -19.51 16.34
C GLY A 195 0.91 -18.04 16.29
N TRP A 196 -0.38 -17.77 16.09
CA TRP A 196 -0.94 -16.42 16.05
C TRP A 196 -0.75 -15.66 17.35
N ILE A 197 -1.04 -16.34 18.45
CA ILE A 197 -0.90 -15.75 19.78
C ILE A 197 0.58 -15.51 20.06
N GLY A 198 1.45 -16.40 19.58
CA GLY A 198 2.90 -16.21 19.55
C GLY A 198 3.29 -14.93 18.81
N GLU A 199 2.79 -14.72 17.59
CA GLU A 199 3.00 -13.48 16.81
C GLU A 199 2.60 -12.24 17.62
N LYS A 200 1.43 -12.26 18.27
CA LYS A 200 0.94 -11.11 19.06
C LYS A 200 1.73 -10.83 20.33
N ILE A 201 2.30 -11.87 20.95
CA ILE A 201 3.14 -11.73 22.15
C ILE A 201 4.56 -11.28 21.78
N ALA A 202 5.10 -11.84 20.70
CA ALA A 202 6.49 -11.64 20.29
C ALA A 202 6.69 -10.51 19.28
N GLY A 203 5.62 -10.02 18.66
CA GLY A 203 5.68 -9.13 17.51
C GLY A 203 6.49 -7.86 17.75
N ALA A 204 6.39 -7.24 18.93
CA ALA A 204 7.15 -6.01 19.25
C ALA A 204 8.66 -6.24 19.21
N LYS A 205 9.08 -7.43 19.61
CA LYS A 205 10.49 -7.81 19.62
C LYS A 205 10.97 -8.17 18.21
N LEU A 206 10.09 -8.77 17.41
CA LEU A 206 10.43 -9.26 16.06
C LEU A 206 10.30 -8.18 14.98
N PHE A 207 9.46 -7.17 15.18
CA PHE A 207 9.20 -6.10 14.22
C PHE A 207 10.50 -5.48 13.72
N SER A 208 11.34 -5.00 14.63
CA SER A 208 12.62 -4.36 14.28
C SER A 208 13.52 -5.25 13.41
N GLU A 209 13.54 -6.56 13.64
CA GLU A 209 14.36 -7.49 12.85
C GLU A 209 13.84 -7.62 11.41
N TYR A 210 12.53 -7.80 11.23
CA TYR A 210 11.94 -7.92 9.90
C TYR A 210 11.93 -6.58 9.15
N SER A 211 11.58 -5.48 9.82
CA SER A 211 11.48 -4.14 9.23
C SER A 211 12.81 -3.68 8.63
N LYS A 212 13.95 -4.01 9.24
CA LYS A 212 15.29 -3.65 8.72
C LYS A 212 15.66 -4.37 7.44
N THR A 213 15.11 -5.55 7.20
CA THR A 213 15.53 -6.39 6.06
C THR A 213 14.93 -5.97 4.72
N SER A 214 13.81 -5.24 4.73
CA SER A 214 13.06 -4.89 3.52
C SER A 214 12.30 -3.57 3.72
N PRO A 215 12.84 -2.43 3.23
CA PRO A 215 12.07 -1.20 3.18
C PRO A 215 10.80 -1.32 2.32
N PHE A 216 10.84 -2.11 1.23
CA PHE A 216 9.65 -2.36 0.40
C PHE A 216 8.51 -2.96 1.23
N LEU A 217 8.81 -3.93 2.10
CA LEU A 217 7.81 -4.51 3.00
C LEU A 217 7.17 -3.43 3.88
N MET A 218 7.98 -2.51 4.39
CA MET A 218 7.57 -1.45 5.30
C MET A 218 6.81 -0.28 4.64
N GLU A 219 7.03 -0.06 3.34
CA GLU A 219 6.42 1.04 2.58
C GLU A 219 5.15 0.60 1.85
N ASP A 220 5.16 -0.64 1.35
CA ASP A 220 4.21 -1.08 0.34
C ASP A 220 3.23 -2.16 0.83
N VAL A 221 3.43 -2.80 2.00
CA VAL A 221 2.58 -3.93 2.46
C VAL A 221 1.08 -3.60 2.44
N HIS A 222 0.71 -2.38 2.81
CA HIS A 222 -0.68 -1.97 2.86
C HIS A 222 -1.22 -1.49 1.50
N SER A 223 -0.40 -0.84 0.68
CA SER A 223 -0.85 -0.01 -0.44
C SER A 223 -0.48 -0.57 -1.82
N TYR A 224 0.49 -1.48 -1.89
CA TYR A 224 1.02 -2.00 -3.15
C TYR A 224 -0.12 -2.44 -4.08
N PHE A 225 -0.04 -2.01 -5.33
CA PHE A 225 -1.16 -2.15 -6.26
C PHE A 225 -1.49 -3.61 -6.60
N GLN A 226 -0.55 -4.55 -6.41
CA GLN A 226 -0.74 -5.96 -6.74
C GLN A 226 -0.14 -6.87 -5.66
N GLY A 227 -0.98 -7.29 -4.73
CA GLY A 227 -0.58 -8.08 -3.56
C GLY A 227 -0.29 -7.26 -2.30
N GLY A 228 -0.61 -5.97 -2.28
CA GLY A 228 -0.75 -5.23 -1.01
C GLY A 228 -2.07 -5.63 -0.32
N VAL A 229 -2.16 -5.46 1.01
CA VAL A 229 -3.34 -5.84 1.81
C VAL A 229 -4.65 -5.32 1.22
N ALA A 230 -4.66 -4.05 0.82
CA ALA A 230 -5.86 -3.42 0.30
C ALA A 230 -6.28 -3.96 -1.08
N ASP A 231 -5.32 -4.39 -1.92
CA ASP A 231 -5.58 -5.06 -3.20
C ASP A 231 -6.11 -6.49 -2.97
N MET A 232 -5.46 -7.25 -2.09
CA MET A 232 -5.89 -8.60 -1.74
C MET A 232 -7.31 -8.64 -1.15
N ALA A 233 -7.67 -7.61 -0.37
CA ALA A 233 -9.01 -7.46 0.18
C ALA A 233 -10.05 -7.22 -0.92
N ALA A 234 -9.74 -6.37 -1.89
CA ALA A 234 -10.62 -6.12 -3.05
C ALA A 234 -10.83 -7.40 -3.89
N TRP A 235 -9.77 -8.13 -4.19
CA TRP A 235 -9.87 -9.41 -4.91
C TRP A 235 -10.67 -10.46 -4.14
N SER A 236 -10.60 -10.45 -2.80
CA SER A 236 -11.38 -11.36 -1.95
C SER A 236 -12.89 -11.13 -2.13
N VAL A 237 -13.32 -9.87 -2.19
CA VAL A 237 -14.73 -9.50 -2.46
C VAL A 237 -15.19 -10.03 -3.82
N LEU A 238 -14.37 -9.84 -4.86
CA LEU A 238 -14.69 -10.33 -6.21
C LEU A 238 -14.86 -11.85 -6.25
N LEU A 239 -14.01 -12.60 -5.54
CA LEU A 239 -14.11 -14.05 -5.50
C LEU A 239 -15.25 -14.55 -4.61
N TRP A 240 -15.62 -13.81 -3.56
CA TRP A 240 -16.81 -14.12 -2.76
C TRP A 240 -18.08 -14.10 -3.58
N HIS A 241 -18.27 -13.10 -4.45
CA HIS A 241 -19.44 -13.06 -5.36
C HIS A 241 -19.53 -14.31 -6.25
N LYS A 242 -18.40 -14.75 -6.82
CA LYS A 242 -18.33 -15.98 -7.63
C LYS A 242 -18.57 -17.25 -6.79
N THR A 243 -18.07 -17.26 -5.56
CA THR A 243 -18.33 -18.35 -4.60
C THR A 243 -19.82 -18.43 -4.26
N VAL A 244 -20.47 -17.27 -4.08
CA VAL A 244 -21.92 -17.19 -3.87
C VAL A 244 -22.69 -17.68 -5.11
N ASP A 245 -22.26 -17.33 -6.35
CA ASP A 245 -22.82 -17.90 -7.58
C ASP A 245 -22.79 -19.43 -7.58
N MET A 246 -21.63 -20.01 -7.24
CA MET A 246 -21.46 -21.45 -7.14
C MET A 246 -22.35 -22.06 -6.04
N LEU A 247 -22.49 -21.39 -4.89
CA LEU A 247 -23.34 -21.83 -3.77
C LEU A 247 -24.83 -21.78 -4.10
N GLU A 248 -25.29 -20.86 -4.94
CA GLU A 248 -26.70 -20.71 -5.34
C GLU A 248 -27.07 -21.58 -6.54
N HIS A 249 -26.22 -21.61 -7.57
CA HIS A 249 -26.56 -22.17 -8.88
C HIS A 249 -25.82 -23.48 -9.19
N GLY A 250 -24.83 -23.85 -8.38
CA GLY A 250 -23.97 -25.01 -8.63
C GLY A 250 -22.66 -24.62 -9.30
N THR A 251 -21.67 -25.51 -9.28
CA THR A 251 -20.33 -25.19 -9.80
C THR A 251 -20.26 -25.26 -11.32
N ASP A 252 -21.20 -25.96 -11.96
CA ASP A 252 -21.30 -26.13 -13.41
C ASP A 252 -21.62 -24.83 -14.17
N VAL A 253 -22.07 -23.78 -13.47
CA VAL A 253 -22.29 -22.46 -14.07
C VAL A 253 -20.99 -21.68 -14.24
N CYS A 254 -19.87 -22.16 -13.70
CA CYS A 254 -18.58 -21.49 -13.75
C CYS A 254 -17.52 -22.32 -14.46
N VAL A 255 -16.57 -21.63 -15.11
CA VAL A 255 -15.27 -22.19 -15.49
C VAL A 255 -14.34 -22.06 -14.28
N ILE A 256 -13.79 -23.19 -13.83
CA ILE A 256 -12.96 -23.28 -12.61
C ILE A 256 -11.56 -23.77 -13.00
N PRO A 257 -10.63 -22.86 -13.35
CA PRO A 257 -9.23 -23.20 -13.58
C PRO A 257 -8.51 -23.49 -12.26
N LYS A 258 -7.23 -23.88 -12.29
CA LYS A 258 -6.47 -24.17 -11.06
C LYS A 258 -6.37 -22.94 -10.14
N SER A 259 -6.04 -21.77 -10.70
CA SER A 259 -5.89 -20.55 -9.92
C SER A 259 -7.26 -19.91 -9.63
N PRO A 260 -7.55 -19.57 -8.36
CA PRO A 260 -8.83 -19.01 -7.92
C PRO A 260 -9.15 -17.64 -8.54
N LEU A 261 -8.14 -16.83 -8.85
CA LEU A 261 -8.35 -15.50 -9.48
C LEU A 261 -9.06 -15.56 -10.83
N PHE A 262 -8.94 -16.69 -11.54
CA PHE A 262 -9.48 -16.84 -12.90
C PHE A 262 -10.81 -17.60 -12.94
N ILE A 263 -11.45 -17.87 -11.79
CA ILE A 263 -12.81 -18.42 -11.78
C ILE A 263 -13.75 -17.45 -12.50
N ASN A 264 -14.55 -17.96 -13.43
CA ASN A 264 -15.52 -17.15 -14.16
C ASN A 264 -16.89 -17.81 -14.21
N CYS A 265 -17.91 -17.12 -13.70
CA CYS A 265 -19.31 -17.57 -13.66
C CYS A 265 -20.22 -16.82 -14.65
N ASN A 266 -19.68 -15.88 -15.44
CA ASN A 266 -20.42 -15.16 -16.47
C ASN A 266 -20.33 -15.87 -17.82
N LYS A 267 -21.47 -16.05 -18.50
CA LYS A 267 -21.58 -16.74 -19.79
C LYS A 267 -21.06 -15.95 -21.01
N SER A 268 -20.53 -14.74 -20.82
CA SER A 268 -20.09 -13.87 -21.93
C SER A 268 -18.58 -13.71 -22.11
N ASP A 269 -17.74 -14.11 -21.15
CA ASP A 269 -16.29 -13.87 -21.24
C ASP A 269 -15.52 -15.20 -21.33
N HIS A 270 -14.96 -15.47 -22.50
CA HIS A 270 -13.90 -16.46 -22.64
C HIS A 270 -12.68 -15.95 -21.87
N ALA A 271 -12.45 -16.50 -20.67
CA ALA A 271 -11.21 -16.27 -19.95
C ALA A 271 -10.05 -16.83 -20.79
N THR A 272 -9.35 -15.94 -21.49
CA THR A 272 -8.04 -16.27 -22.07
C THR A 272 -7.09 -16.44 -20.90
N GLY A 273 -6.82 -17.69 -20.52
CA GLY A 273 -5.78 -18.00 -19.56
C GLY A 273 -4.47 -17.39 -20.06
N LEU A 274 -3.97 -16.38 -19.34
CA LEU A 274 -2.62 -15.86 -19.55
C LEU A 274 -1.65 -17.00 -19.22
N LYS A 275 -1.10 -17.62 -20.27
CA LYS A 275 0.04 -18.51 -20.14
C LYS A 275 1.25 -17.65 -19.85
N THR A 276 1.60 -17.47 -18.59
CA THR A 276 2.90 -16.91 -18.22
C THR A 276 3.85 -18.05 -17.89
N THR A 277 4.87 -18.21 -18.73
CA THR A 277 6.04 -19.02 -18.43
C THR A 277 6.87 -18.29 -17.39
N GLN A 278 6.74 -18.64 -16.11
CA GLN A 278 7.68 -18.18 -15.09
C GLN A 278 9.09 -18.72 -15.42
N SER A 279 10.02 -17.80 -15.65
CA SER A 279 11.44 -18.11 -15.74
C SER A 279 11.96 -18.48 -14.35
N ASN A 280 12.28 -19.76 -14.15
CA ASN A 280 12.91 -20.33 -12.94
C ASN A 280 14.38 -19.86 -12.76
N ARG A 281 14.66 -18.56 -12.78
CA ARG A 281 15.97 -18.07 -12.34
C ARG A 281 15.97 -17.92 -10.82
N ARG A 282 16.26 -19.03 -10.14
CA ARG A 282 16.51 -19.06 -8.69
C ARG A 282 17.96 -18.65 -8.44
N LEU A 283 18.20 -17.35 -8.26
CA LEU A 283 19.37 -16.95 -7.49
C LEU A 283 19.13 -17.39 -6.05
N ARG A 284 20.07 -18.17 -5.47
CA ARG A 284 20.11 -18.41 -4.03
C ARG A 284 20.91 -17.25 -3.42
N ASN A 285 20.31 -16.48 -2.51
CA ASN A 285 21.00 -15.39 -1.80
C ASN A 285 21.13 -15.70 -0.29
N PRO A 286 22.15 -15.20 0.45
CA PRO A 286 22.65 -15.77 1.71
C PRO A 286 22.08 -15.15 2.99
N GLY A 287 21.15 -14.22 2.91
CA GLY A 287 20.59 -13.54 4.08
C GLY A 287 19.38 -14.27 4.65
N THR A 288 19.61 -15.23 5.54
CA THR A 288 18.56 -15.71 6.44
C THR A 288 18.47 -14.76 7.62
N VAL A 289 17.27 -14.24 7.93
CA VAL A 289 16.98 -13.87 9.31
C VAL A 289 17.16 -15.15 10.12
N THR A 290 18.20 -15.21 10.95
CA THR A 290 18.40 -16.35 11.86
C THR A 290 17.14 -16.43 12.72
N PRO A 291 16.43 -17.57 12.76
CA PRO A 291 15.28 -17.71 13.62
C PRO A 291 15.74 -17.45 15.06
N GLN A 292 15.39 -16.30 15.62
CA GLN A 292 15.62 -16.09 17.04
C GLN A 292 14.72 -17.09 17.77
N GLU A 293 15.32 -17.99 18.54
CA GLU A 293 14.58 -18.84 19.47
C GLU A 293 13.97 -17.96 20.55
N ILE A 294 12.78 -17.43 20.29
CA ILE A 294 11.98 -16.84 21.35
C ILE A 294 11.48 -18.01 22.19
N HIS A 295 12.03 -18.12 23.40
CA HIS A 295 11.70 -19.19 24.33
C HIS A 295 10.19 -19.42 24.44
N LYS A 296 9.81 -20.68 24.20
CA LYS A 296 8.46 -21.25 24.16
C LYS A 296 7.62 -20.84 25.37
N ASN A 297 6.64 -19.94 25.16
CA ASN A 297 5.72 -19.50 26.22
C ASN A 297 4.25 -19.92 25.98
N VAL A 298 3.96 -20.60 24.87
CA VAL A 298 2.63 -21.13 24.54
C VAL A 298 2.72 -22.60 24.14
N ASN A 299 1.75 -23.40 24.54
CA ASN A 299 1.65 -24.82 24.23
C ASN A 299 0.18 -25.27 24.11
N LEU A 300 -0.06 -26.50 23.65
CA LEU A 300 -1.43 -27.02 23.41
C LEU A 300 -2.32 -27.02 24.66
N SER A 301 -1.76 -27.12 25.87
CA SER A 301 -2.55 -27.03 27.11
C SER A 301 -3.04 -25.61 27.42
N ASP A 302 -2.54 -24.60 26.69
CA ASP A 302 -3.04 -23.24 26.77
C ASP A 302 -4.33 -23.01 25.97
N LEU A 303 -4.84 -24.03 25.27
CA LEU A 303 -6.12 -24.00 24.57
C LEU A 303 -7.13 -24.98 25.19
N ASN A 304 -8.37 -24.51 25.34
CA ASN A 304 -9.52 -25.36 25.61
C ASN A 304 -10.18 -25.73 24.27
N ILE A 305 -10.31 -27.03 23.99
CA ILE A 305 -10.94 -27.53 22.77
C ILE A 305 -12.27 -28.19 23.13
N LYS A 306 -13.38 -27.62 22.65
CA LYS A 306 -14.72 -28.17 22.80
C LYS A 306 -15.18 -28.77 21.47
N GLN A 307 -15.13 -30.10 21.40
CA GLN A 307 -15.55 -30.85 20.22
C GLN A 307 -17.07 -30.92 20.08
N THR A 308 -17.55 -30.79 18.86
CA THR A 308 -18.94 -31.04 18.46
C THR A 308 -18.97 -32.09 17.36
N LYS A 309 -20.17 -32.50 16.90
CA LYS A 309 -20.27 -33.42 15.76
C LYS A 309 -19.67 -32.82 14.48
N ARG A 310 -19.96 -31.55 14.18
CA ARG A 310 -19.61 -30.90 12.91
C ARG A 310 -18.25 -30.17 12.91
N GLY A 311 -17.76 -29.79 14.09
CA GLY A 311 -16.49 -29.06 14.21
C GLY A 311 -16.04 -28.93 15.66
N SER A 312 -15.11 -28.02 15.91
CA SER A 312 -14.52 -27.81 17.23
C SER A 312 -14.32 -26.32 17.52
N TYR A 313 -14.62 -25.94 18.76
CA TYR A 313 -14.38 -24.61 19.29
C TYR A 313 -13.06 -24.58 20.06
N PHE A 314 -12.22 -23.59 19.79
CA PHE A 314 -10.94 -23.34 20.45
C PHE A 314 -11.05 -22.05 21.25
N SER A 315 -10.70 -22.08 22.53
CA SER A 315 -10.64 -20.87 23.36
C SER A 315 -9.36 -20.85 24.19
N LEU A 316 -8.91 -19.65 24.56
CA LEU A 316 -7.71 -19.50 25.39
C LEU A 316 -7.97 -19.99 26.81
N SER A 317 -6.99 -20.66 27.40
CA SER A 317 -6.96 -20.92 28.84
C SER A 317 -7.00 -19.62 29.63
N GLU A 318 -7.51 -19.66 30.87
CA GLU A 318 -7.55 -18.47 31.72
C GLU A 318 -6.13 -17.91 31.99
N SER A 319 -5.14 -18.81 32.12
CA SER A 319 -3.73 -18.45 32.30
C SER A 319 -3.19 -17.67 31.11
N LEU A 320 -3.39 -18.16 29.88
CA LEU A 320 -2.91 -17.49 28.68
C LEU A 320 -3.68 -16.18 28.43
N ARG A 321 -5.00 -16.16 28.66
CA ARG A 321 -5.82 -14.95 28.56
C ARG A 321 -5.30 -13.84 29.47
N LYS A 322 -4.91 -14.17 30.72
CA LYS A 322 -4.28 -13.21 31.65
C LYS A 322 -2.92 -12.70 31.14
N LYS A 323 -2.08 -13.58 30.58
CA LYS A 323 -0.78 -13.19 29.99
C LYS A 323 -0.94 -12.21 28.82
N VAL A 324 -1.83 -12.53 27.88
CA VAL A 324 -2.12 -11.69 26.71
C VAL A 324 -2.68 -10.33 27.14
N ASN A 325 -3.59 -10.29 28.12
CA ASN A 325 -4.17 -9.04 28.62
C ASN A 325 -3.17 -8.19 29.41
N LYS A 326 -2.25 -8.80 30.17
CA LYS A 326 -1.20 -8.07 30.90
C LYS A 326 -0.22 -7.35 29.95
N ASN A 327 0.08 -7.94 28.80
CA ASN A 327 0.89 -7.27 27.76
C ASN A 327 0.16 -6.07 27.12
N LYS A 328 -1.17 -6.14 27.00
CA LYS A 328 -1.99 -4.98 26.58
C LYS A 328 -1.94 -3.85 27.60
N GLU A 329 -1.95 -4.15 28.90
CA GLU A 329 -1.79 -3.13 29.95
C GLU A 329 -0.41 -2.48 29.95
N PHE A 330 0.67 -3.22 29.63
CA PHE A 330 2.03 -2.68 29.50
C PHE A 330 2.16 -1.70 28.32
N SER A 331 1.56 -2.04 27.17
CA SER A 331 1.44 -1.13 26.01
C SER A 331 0.57 0.09 26.35
N LYS A 332 -0.49 -0.08 27.15
CA LYS A 332 -1.29 1.03 27.68
C LYS A 332 -0.55 1.91 28.67
N THR A 333 0.35 1.35 29.48
CA THR A 333 1.17 2.14 30.41
C THR A 333 2.21 2.98 29.67
N CYS A 334 2.64 2.56 28.47
CA CYS A 334 3.41 3.43 27.57
C CYS A 334 2.58 4.62 27.06
N HIS A 335 1.31 4.41 26.69
CA HIS A 335 0.40 5.51 26.31
C HIS A 335 0.02 6.42 27.49
N ASP A 336 -0.30 5.88 28.68
CA ASP A 336 -0.58 6.69 29.86
C ASP A 336 0.70 7.37 30.39
N SER A 337 1.89 6.82 30.10
CA SER A 337 3.17 7.48 30.36
C SER A 337 3.55 8.55 29.32
N GLN A 338 2.87 8.64 28.16
CA GLN A 338 3.00 9.81 27.28
C GLN A 338 2.38 11.08 27.90
N GLN A 339 1.48 10.96 28.89
CA GLN A 339 1.14 12.11 29.76
C GLN A 339 2.26 12.48 30.74
N ASN A 340 3.23 11.59 31.00
CA ASN A 340 4.35 11.79 31.92
C ASN A 340 5.72 11.96 31.24
N CYS A 341 5.79 11.86 29.90
CA CYS A 341 7.00 12.13 29.10
C CYS A 341 6.97 13.51 28.42
N HIS A 342 5.96 14.34 28.68
CA HIS A 342 6.23 15.78 28.71
C HIS A 342 7.17 16.04 29.89
N PRO A 343 8.28 16.77 29.72
CA PRO A 343 9.02 17.24 30.88
C PRO A 343 8.00 17.89 31.81
N LYS A 344 7.99 17.48 33.09
CA LYS A 344 7.24 18.19 34.13
C LYS A 344 7.80 19.60 34.17
N VAL A 345 7.21 20.49 33.38
CA VAL A 345 7.30 21.92 33.60
C VAL A 345 6.67 22.10 34.96
N THR A 346 7.50 22.23 35.99
CA THR A 346 7.09 22.78 37.26
C THR A 346 6.43 24.11 36.93
N ALA A 347 5.10 24.15 37.05
CA ALA A 347 4.33 25.37 36.97
C ALA A 347 4.81 26.27 38.12
N ASN A 348 5.80 27.11 37.84
CA ASN A 348 5.85 28.39 38.50
C ASN A 348 4.55 29.10 38.12
N GLU A 349 3.85 29.61 39.13
CA GLU A 349 2.55 30.27 39.07
C GLU A 349 2.59 31.59 38.27
N ASN A 350 2.88 31.45 36.98
CA ASN A 350 2.59 32.38 35.90
C ASN A 350 2.14 31.51 34.73
N SER A 351 0.94 30.93 34.88
CA SER A 351 0.30 30.12 33.85
C SER A 351 0.06 30.97 32.60
N VAL A 352 0.92 30.82 31.60
CA VAL A 352 0.50 31.06 30.22
C VAL A 352 -0.44 29.91 29.90
N ASP A 353 -1.72 30.25 29.77
CA ASP A 353 -2.78 29.38 29.29
C ASP A 353 -2.34 28.79 27.94
N ILE A 354 -1.89 27.52 27.92
CA ILE A 354 -1.71 26.78 26.67
C ILE A 354 -3.13 26.47 26.21
N GLY A 355 -3.70 27.41 25.44
CA GLY A 355 -5.09 27.42 25.06
C GLY A 355 -5.56 26.10 24.45
N ARG A 356 -6.86 25.82 24.59
CA ARG A 356 -7.62 24.86 23.78
C ARG A 356 -7.06 24.82 22.36
N SER A 357 -6.62 23.64 21.94
CA SER A 357 -6.10 23.44 20.59
C SER A 357 -7.02 24.02 19.52
N THR A 358 -6.47 24.84 18.62
CA THR A 358 -7.17 25.60 17.58
C THR A 358 -7.24 24.87 16.23
N TYR A 359 -6.99 23.55 16.17
CA TYR A 359 -7.11 22.78 14.93
C TYR A 359 -8.55 22.33 14.66
N ALA A 360 -8.88 22.14 13.38
CA ALA A 360 -10.13 21.53 12.93
C ALA A 360 -9.86 20.13 12.39
N GLU A 361 -10.68 19.15 12.79
CA GLU A 361 -10.59 17.78 12.29
C GLU A 361 -11.53 17.55 11.10
N TYR A 362 -10.96 17.18 9.95
CA TYR A 362 -11.75 16.74 8.79
C TYR A 362 -11.72 15.22 8.71
N SER A 363 -12.90 14.60 8.81
CA SER A 363 -13.05 13.15 8.91
C SER A 363 -13.95 12.57 7.81
N SER A 364 -13.77 11.27 7.54
CA SER A 364 -14.73 10.45 6.81
C SER A 364 -15.27 9.37 7.75
N SER A 365 -16.53 9.04 7.57
CA SER A 365 -17.21 7.97 8.29
C SER A 365 -16.89 6.56 7.75
N VAL A 366 -16.17 6.48 6.64
CA VAL A 366 -15.86 5.21 5.95
C VAL A 366 -14.49 4.67 6.38
N PRO A 367 -14.43 3.47 6.98
CA PRO A 367 -13.17 2.82 7.31
C PRO A 367 -12.31 2.58 6.07
N TYR A 368 -10.99 2.66 6.22
CA TYR A 368 -10.02 2.44 5.15
C TYR A 368 -10.14 3.40 3.95
N ALA A 369 -10.88 4.51 4.08
CA ALA A 369 -11.02 5.50 3.03
C ALA A 369 -9.69 6.15 2.61
N ARG A 370 -8.69 6.13 3.51
CA ARG A 370 -7.39 6.81 3.34
C ARG A 370 -7.57 8.29 3.03
N LEU A 371 -8.45 8.94 3.79
CA LEU A 371 -8.68 10.37 3.66
C LEU A 371 -7.38 11.14 3.88
N GLY A 372 -7.07 12.07 2.97
CA GLY A 372 -5.84 12.86 3.05
C GLY A 372 -4.64 12.19 2.38
N TRP A 373 -4.83 11.08 1.67
CA TRP A 373 -3.77 10.41 0.90
C TRP A 373 -3.10 11.33 -0.11
N SER A 374 -3.89 12.22 -0.72
CA SER A 374 -3.39 13.28 -1.58
C SER A 374 -4.13 14.58 -1.29
N LEU A 375 -3.42 15.70 -1.40
CA LEU A 375 -3.96 17.03 -1.16
C LEU A 375 -3.63 17.93 -2.35
N ALA A 376 -4.54 18.81 -2.70
CA ALA A 376 -4.30 19.87 -3.67
C ALA A 376 -5.06 21.13 -3.29
N TYR A 377 -4.63 22.28 -3.80
CA TYR A 377 -5.27 23.56 -3.51
C TYR A 377 -5.34 24.40 -4.79
N GLY A 378 -6.54 24.89 -5.12
CA GLY A 378 -6.78 25.61 -6.37
C GLY A 378 -8.04 26.45 -6.36
N ASN A 379 -8.11 27.44 -7.25
CA ASN A 379 -9.23 28.36 -7.43
C ASN A 379 -10.09 27.98 -8.65
N PHE A 380 -10.81 26.88 -8.53
CA PHE A 380 -11.63 26.29 -9.61
C PHE A 380 -12.86 27.13 -10.03
N SER A 381 -13.13 28.22 -9.31
CA SER A 381 -14.23 29.14 -9.60
C SER A 381 -13.76 30.53 -10.02
N GLY A 382 -12.47 30.83 -9.88
CA GLY A 382 -11.92 32.19 -9.98
C GLY A 382 -12.37 33.14 -8.85
N GLN A 383 -12.98 32.64 -7.77
CA GLN A 383 -13.46 33.44 -6.64
C GLN A 383 -12.74 33.11 -5.34
N ASN A 384 -13.02 31.92 -4.79
CA ASN A 384 -12.40 31.43 -3.58
C ASN A 384 -11.69 30.10 -3.87
N PRO A 385 -10.47 29.92 -3.35
CA PRO A 385 -9.74 28.69 -3.49
C PRO A 385 -10.36 27.58 -2.61
N SER A 386 -10.14 26.34 -3.02
CA SER A 386 -10.63 25.14 -2.34
C SER A 386 -9.48 24.20 -2.02
N LEU A 387 -9.53 23.62 -0.81
CA LEU A 387 -8.74 22.44 -0.47
C LEU A 387 -9.42 21.22 -1.09
N VAL A 388 -8.64 20.43 -1.80
CA VAL A 388 -9.04 19.18 -2.44
C VAL A 388 -8.37 18.04 -1.68
N ILE A 389 -9.17 17.06 -1.26
CA ILE A 389 -8.72 15.96 -0.39
C ILE A 389 -9.07 14.63 -1.04
N GLY A 390 -8.06 13.85 -1.40
CA GLY A 390 -8.21 12.51 -1.96
C GLY A 390 -8.43 11.45 -0.88
N ALA A 391 -9.29 10.49 -1.19
CA ALA A 391 -9.59 9.31 -0.38
C ALA A 391 -9.66 8.07 -1.31
N PRO A 392 -8.53 7.59 -1.85
CA PRO A 392 -8.50 6.53 -2.86
C PRO A 392 -8.95 5.16 -2.31
N GLY A 393 -8.90 4.96 -0.99
CA GLY A 393 -9.41 3.75 -0.35
C GLY A 393 -10.93 3.78 -0.12
N TYR A 394 -11.61 4.88 -0.42
CA TYR A 394 -13.05 5.02 -0.19
C TYR A 394 -13.82 3.93 -0.95
N GLY A 395 -14.67 3.21 -0.22
CA GLY A 395 -15.47 2.10 -0.73
C GLY A 395 -16.74 1.93 0.08
N THR A 396 -17.76 1.34 -0.53
CA THR A 396 -19.05 1.05 0.13
C THR A 396 -19.44 -0.41 -0.10
N PRO A 397 -20.37 -0.98 0.68
CA PRO A 397 -20.82 -2.34 0.47
C PRO A 397 -21.41 -2.56 -0.95
N GLY A 398 -20.76 -3.40 -1.74
CA GLY A 398 -21.04 -3.67 -3.15
C GLY A 398 -20.22 -2.83 -4.14
N TYR A 399 -19.28 -2.02 -3.65
CA TYR A 399 -18.47 -1.14 -4.48
C TYR A 399 -17.13 -0.79 -3.82
N SER A 400 -16.18 -1.73 -3.89
CA SER A 400 -14.86 -1.62 -3.23
C SER A 400 -13.96 -0.56 -3.87
N GLN A 401 -13.24 0.20 -3.04
CA GLN A 401 -12.10 1.06 -3.42
C GLN A 401 -12.28 1.87 -4.73
N HIS A 402 -13.49 2.35 -5.01
CA HIS A 402 -13.73 3.18 -6.18
C HIS A 402 -13.04 4.55 -6.03
N GLY A 403 -12.80 4.97 -4.78
CA GLY A 403 -12.11 6.20 -4.45
C GLY A 403 -13.02 7.42 -4.56
N ARG A 404 -12.65 8.47 -3.82
CA ARG A 404 -13.41 9.71 -3.71
C ARG A 404 -12.49 10.90 -3.54
N VAL A 405 -12.93 12.05 -4.03
CA VAL A 405 -12.29 13.35 -3.81
C VAL A 405 -13.30 14.32 -3.20
N TYR A 406 -12.90 15.02 -2.14
CA TYR A 406 -13.68 16.05 -1.47
C TYR A 406 -13.13 17.43 -1.77
N LEU A 407 -14.01 18.40 -2.01
CA LEU A 407 -13.66 19.81 -2.09
C LEU A 407 -14.24 20.57 -0.90
N VAL A 408 -13.37 21.28 -0.18
CA VAL A 408 -13.72 22.20 0.89
C VAL A 408 -13.28 23.60 0.47
N THR A 409 -14.25 24.45 0.14
CA THR A 409 -14.02 25.81 -0.35
C THR A 409 -13.78 26.74 0.84
N GLY A 410 -12.65 27.46 0.81
CA GLY A 410 -12.35 28.48 1.78
C GLY A 410 -13.22 29.72 1.59
N ASN A 411 -13.30 30.54 2.63
CA ASN A 411 -13.88 31.87 2.54
C ASN A 411 -12.76 32.92 2.43
N ALA A 412 -12.93 33.93 1.58
CA ALA A 412 -11.97 35.03 1.40
C ALA A 412 -11.51 35.72 2.70
N TYR A 413 -12.34 35.73 3.75
CA TYR A 413 -12.04 36.40 5.01
C TYR A 413 -11.59 35.46 6.14
N SER A 414 -12.15 34.24 6.20
CA SER A 414 -11.92 33.32 7.31
C SER A 414 -11.12 32.07 6.95
N GLY A 415 -10.69 31.92 5.68
CA GLY A 415 -9.97 30.75 5.21
C GLY A 415 -10.81 29.47 5.21
N LEU A 416 -10.15 28.33 5.43
CA LEU A 416 -10.82 27.04 5.58
C LEU A 416 -11.65 26.99 6.87
N PRO A 417 -12.74 26.18 6.92
CA PRO A 417 -13.54 26.01 8.12
C PRO A 417 -12.71 25.56 9.34
N THR A 418 -12.76 26.32 10.43
CA THR A 418 -12.01 26.05 11.68
C THR A 418 -12.77 25.17 12.69
N LYS A 419 -13.80 24.46 12.23
CA LYS A 419 -14.58 23.51 13.03
C LYS A 419 -14.44 22.12 12.44
N ASP A 420 -14.64 21.10 13.26
CA ASP A 420 -14.62 19.71 12.79
C ASP A 420 -15.71 19.48 11.74
N LEU A 421 -15.34 18.75 10.69
CA LEU A 421 -16.22 18.43 9.56
C LEU A 421 -16.19 16.94 9.27
N ASN A 422 -17.37 16.32 9.20
CA ASN A 422 -17.53 15.07 8.47
C ASN A 422 -17.72 15.42 6.98
N LEU A 423 -16.71 15.10 6.16
CA LEU A 423 -16.66 15.46 4.75
C LEU A 423 -17.68 14.69 3.91
N ASP A 424 -18.14 13.51 4.35
CA ASP A 424 -19.20 12.76 3.66
C ASP A 424 -20.54 13.50 3.65
N VAL A 425 -20.71 14.49 4.53
CA VAL A 425 -21.93 15.28 4.68
C VAL A 425 -21.70 16.76 4.35
N SER A 426 -20.53 17.29 4.72
CA SER A 426 -20.31 18.75 4.80
C SER A 426 -19.35 19.31 3.75
N ALA A 427 -18.74 18.46 2.91
CA ALA A 427 -17.92 18.95 1.81
C ALA A 427 -18.76 19.78 0.83
N ASN A 428 -18.17 20.82 0.24
CA ASN A 428 -18.86 21.67 -0.73
C ASN A 428 -19.15 20.90 -2.03
N MET A 429 -18.28 19.97 -2.38
CA MET A 429 -18.44 19.09 -3.54
C MET A 429 -17.74 17.76 -3.29
N ILE A 430 -18.31 16.70 -3.84
CA ILE A 430 -17.78 15.34 -3.79
C ILE A 430 -17.69 14.84 -5.24
N LEU A 431 -16.53 14.31 -5.61
CA LEU A 431 -16.29 13.62 -6.87
C LEU A 431 -16.06 12.14 -6.56
N ASP A 432 -16.94 11.28 -7.07
CA ASP A 432 -16.86 9.84 -6.88
C ASP A 432 -16.19 9.14 -8.07
N GLY A 433 -15.32 8.18 -7.77
CA GLY A 433 -14.81 7.25 -8.75
C GLY A 433 -15.92 6.34 -9.30
N THR A 434 -15.86 6.07 -10.59
CA THR A 434 -16.91 5.33 -11.32
C THR A 434 -16.53 3.89 -11.69
N VAL A 435 -15.37 3.43 -11.23
CA VAL A 435 -14.90 2.07 -11.43
C VAL A 435 -14.51 1.45 -10.10
N GLU A 436 -15.05 0.26 -9.82
CA GLU A 436 -14.68 -0.53 -8.64
C GLU A 436 -13.17 -0.83 -8.66
N ASN A 437 -12.51 -0.69 -7.52
CA ASN A 437 -11.06 -0.83 -7.36
C ASN A 437 -10.23 0.17 -8.17
N GLY A 438 -10.83 1.24 -8.70
CA GLY A 438 -10.11 2.25 -9.48
C GLY A 438 -9.17 3.13 -8.66
N ARG A 439 -9.42 3.27 -7.34
CA ARG A 439 -8.65 4.12 -6.43
C ARG A 439 -8.59 5.58 -6.88
N PHE A 440 -9.72 6.13 -7.31
CA PHE A 440 -9.84 7.52 -7.73
C PHE A 440 -9.43 8.48 -6.60
N GLY A 441 -8.60 9.49 -6.92
CA GLY A 441 -8.04 10.41 -5.92
C GLY A 441 -6.69 9.96 -5.33
N THR A 442 -5.97 9.06 -6.02
CA THR A 442 -4.64 8.61 -5.58
C THR A 442 -3.60 9.73 -5.72
N ALA A 443 -3.62 10.46 -6.84
CA ALA A 443 -2.83 11.67 -7.04
C ALA A 443 -3.70 12.75 -7.68
N MET A 444 -3.35 14.01 -7.42
CA MET A 444 -4.07 15.18 -7.92
C MET A 444 -3.09 16.28 -8.31
N ALA A 445 -3.43 17.04 -9.34
CA ALA A 445 -2.69 18.23 -9.74
C ALA A 445 -3.65 19.36 -10.13
N VAL A 446 -3.26 20.59 -9.80
CA VAL A 446 -3.97 21.81 -10.21
C VAL A 446 -3.23 22.43 -11.38
N VAL A 447 -3.94 22.63 -12.48
CA VAL A 447 -3.42 23.11 -13.78
C VAL A 447 -4.41 24.12 -14.38
N ASP A 448 -4.06 24.80 -15.47
CA ASP A 448 -5.04 25.48 -16.34
C ASP A 448 -4.91 24.84 -17.72
N PHE A 449 -5.46 23.63 -17.85
CA PHE A 449 -5.14 22.74 -18.96
C PHE A 449 -5.79 23.18 -20.28
N ASN A 450 -6.89 23.92 -20.18
CA ASN A 450 -7.60 24.50 -21.31
C ASN A 450 -7.26 25.99 -21.57
N ARG A 451 -6.44 26.61 -20.70
CA ARG A 451 -6.00 28.01 -20.78
C ARG A 451 -7.14 29.03 -20.74
N ASP A 452 -8.16 28.77 -19.92
CA ASP A 452 -9.29 29.68 -19.75
C ASP A 452 -9.13 30.67 -18.59
N GLY A 453 -8.02 30.57 -17.84
CA GLY A 453 -7.67 31.44 -16.72
C GLY A 453 -8.33 31.03 -15.39
N VAL A 454 -8.95 29.85 -15.33
CA VAL A 454 -9.45 29.23 -14.11
C VAL A 454 -8.69 27.93 -13.86
N ASP A 455 -8.40 27.64 -12.59
CA ASP A 455 -7.76 26.36 -12.25
C ASP A 455 -8.69 25.19 -12.61
N ASP A 456 -8.10 24.16 -13.19
CA ASP A 456 -8.62 22.82 -13.45
C ASP A 456 -8.02 21.82 -12.46
N LEU A 457 -8.67 20.67 -12.32
CA LEU A 457 -8.20 19.58 -11.47
C LEU A 457 -7.95 18.31 -12.29
N ALA A 458 -6.72 17.81 -12.29
CA ALA A 458 -6.40 16.46 -12.72
C ALA A 458 -6.48 15.50 -11.52
N VAL A 459 -7.14 14.36 -11.68
CA VAL A 459 -7.30 13.33 -10.65
C VAL A 459 -7.03 11.95 -11.25
N SER A 460 -6.13 11.18 -10.64
CA SER A 460 -5.82 9.83 -11.11
C SER A 460 -6.64 8.72 -10.44
N ALA A 461 -6.82 7.64 -11.20
CA ALA A 461 -7.31 6.33 -10.79
C ALA A 461 -6.32 5.28 -11.35
N PRO A 462 -5.16 5.08 -10.69
CA PRO A 462 -4.05 4.33 -11.27
C PRO A 462 -4.38 2.85 -11.50
N SER A 463 -5.21 2.23 -10.65
CA SER A 463 -5.59 0.82 -10.82
C SER A 463 -6.36 0.56 -12.13
N THR A 464 -7.06 1.57 -12.67
CA THR A 464 -7.66 1.53 -14.02
C THR A 464 -6.73 2.06 -15.11
N GLY A 465 -5.61 2.67 -14.73
CA GLY A 465 -4.68 3.32 -15.64
C GLY A 465 -5.25 4.60 -16.24
N THR A 466 -5.96 5.42 -15.45
CA THR A 466 -6.71 6.56 -15.99
C THR A 466 -6.45 7.84 -15.19
N VAL A 467 -6.33 8.98 -15.88
CA VAL A 467 -6.31 10.32 -15.30
C VAL A 467 -7.49 11.11 -15.86
N TYR A 468 -8.32 11.65 -14.97
CA TYR A 468 -9.50 12.42 -15.27
C TYR A 468 -9.23 13.91 -15.06
N ILE A 469 -9.59 14.75 -16.02
CA ILE A 469 -9.44 16.21 -15.91
C ILE A 469 -10.81 16.83 -15.75
N PHE A 470 -10.99 17.62 -14.69
CA PHE A 470 -12.21 18.36 -14.39
C PHE A 470 -11.92 19.83 -14.61
N TYR A 471 -12.59 20.43 -15.59
CA TYR A 471 -12.39 21.86 -15.83
C TYR A 471 -13.04 22.71 -14.76
N GLY A 472 -12.30 23.73 -14.33
CA GLY A 472 -12.83 24.85 -13.60
C GLY A 472 -13.78 25.65 -14.50
N VAL A 473 -14.80 26.24 -13.90
CA VAL A 473 -15.72 27.11 -14.62
C VAL A 473 -15.94 28.35 -13.77
N THR A 474 -15.67 29.51 -14.36
CA THR A 474 -15.79 30.81 -13.70
C THR A 474 -17.13 30.94 -12.97
N ARG A 475 -17.06 31.24 -11.67
CA ARG A 475 -18.19 31.38 -10.71
C ARG A 475 -19.03 30.11 -10.48
N LYS A 476 -18.69 28.98 -11.07
CA LYS A 476 -19.40 27.70 -10.89
C LYS A 476 -18.58 26.64 -10.17
N GLY A 477 -17.25 26.74 -10.19
CA GLY A 477 -16.36 25.71 -9.65
C GLY A 477 -16.06 24.61 -10.67
N LEU A 478 -15.60 23.45 -10.20
CA LEU A 478 -15.31 22.31 -11.06
C LEU A 478 -16.57 21.75 -11.73
N ASN A 479 -16.42 21.28 -12.97
CA ASN A 479 -17.41 20.40 -13.59
C ASN A 479 -17.59 19.13 -12.75
N PRO A 480 -18.83 18.64 -12.53
CA PRO A 480 -19.08 17.43 -11.75
C PRO A 480 -18.78 16.13 -12.50
N LYS A 481 -18.46 16.22 -13.79
CA LYS A 481 -18.05 15.10 -14.64
C LYS A 481 -16.69 15.42 -15.25
N PRO A 482 -15.86 14.41 -15.53
CA PRO A 482 -14.60 14.62 -16.21
C PRO A 482 -14.86 15.31 -17.55
N SER A 483 -14.12 16.40 -17.78
CA SER A 483 -14.10 17.13 -19.03
C SER A 483 -13.19 16.45 -20.04
N LEU A 484 -12.12 15.79 -19.60
CA LEU A 484 -11.24 14.95 -20.41
C LEU A 484 -10.81 13.71 -19.64
N THR A 485 -10.38 12.70 -20.39
CA THR A 485 -9.80 11.48 -19.83
C THR A 485 -8.50 11.14 -20.56
N ILE A 486 -7.47 10.73 -19.82
CA ILE A 486 -6.20 10.22 -20.35
C ILE A 486 -6.03 8.78 -19.88
N HIS A 487 -5.76 7.86 -20.82
CA HIS A 487 -5.61 6.44 -20.55
C HIS A 487 -4.16 5.98 -20.76
N GLY A 488 -3.68 5.18 -19.81
CA GLY A 488 -2.46 4.42 -19.93
C GLY A 488 -2.62 3.32 -20.98
N ASN A 489 -1.50 2.84 -21.52
CA ASN A 489 -1.52 1.81 -22.54
C ASN A 489 -0.94 0.50 -22.02
N GLY A 490 -1.80 -0.50 -21.81
CA GLY A 490 -1.39 -1.86 -21.43
C GLY A 490 -1.60 -2.19 -19.96
N THR A 491 -1.31 -3.45 -19.63
CA THR A 491 -1.53 -4.00 -18.29
C THR A 491 -0.54 -3.40 -17.29
N TYR A 492 -1.01 -3.10 -16.07
CA TYR A 492 -0.20 -2.58 -14.97
C TYR A 492 0.44 -1.20 -15.20
N TYR A 493 -0.06 -0.43 -16.17
CA TYR A 493 0.49 0.88 -16.46
C TYR A 493 0.45 1.80 -15.24
N ASN A 494 -0.57 1.66 -14.38
CA ASN A 494 -0.76 2.46 -13.17
C ASN A 494 -0.59 3.96 -13.43
N LEU A 495 -1.24 4.43 -14.51
CA LEU A 495 -1.09 5.82 -14.98
C LEU A 495 -1.46 6.80 -13.86
N GLY A 496 -0.53 7.71 -13.57
CA GLY A 496 -0.77 8.80 -12.63
C GLY A 496 -0.69 8.39 -11.16
N THR A 497 0.19 7.46 -10.79
CA THR A 497 0.59 7.29 -9.38
C THR A 497 1.14 8.61 -8.81
N PHE A 498 1.75 9.46 -9.64
CA PHE A 498 2.16 10.82 -9.30
C PHE A 498 1.65 11.80 -10.36
N LEU A 499 1.19 12.98 -9.93
CA LEU A 499 0.78 14.08 -10.81
C LEU A 499 1.40 15.39 -10.32
N LEU A 500 1.82 16.24 -11.25
CA LEU A 500 2.29 17.60 -10.97
C LEU A 500 1.75 18.58 -12.02
N GLY A 501 1.33 19.75 -11.55
CA GLY A 501 0.96 20.89 -12.39
C GLY A 501 2.07 21.94 -12.36
N ALA A 502 2.79 22.11 -13.47
CA ALA A 502 3.91 23.06 -13.57
C ALA A 502 4.09 23.53 -15.01
N ASP A 503 4.54 24.77 -15.20
CA ASP A 503 4.87 25.33 -16.51
C ASP A 503 6.25 24.79 -16.94
N VAL A 504 6.28 23.83 -17.86
CA VAL A 504 7.52 23.17 -18.30
C VAL A 504 8.09 23.76 -19.58
N ASP A 505 7.30 24.52 -20.33
CA ASP A 505 7.70 25.14 -21.59
C ASP A 505 7.90 26.66 -21.51
N GLY A 506 7.57 27.26 -20.35
CA GLY A 506 7.83 28.65 -20.00
C GLY A 506 6.82 29.62 -20.59
N ASP A 507 5.64 29.14 -20.97
CA ASP A 507 4.63 29.94 -21.64
C ASP A 507 3.60 30.58 -20.70
N GLY A 508 3.75 30.36 -19.39
CA GLY A 508 2.96 30.94 -18.32
C GLY A 508 1.74 30.12 -17.92
N PHE A 509 1.49 28.95 -18.54
CA PHE A 509 0.40 28.05 -18.18
C PHE A 509 0.93 26.76 -17.55
N LYS A 510 0.25 26.28 -16.50
CA LYS A 510 0.64 25.02 -15.85
C LYS A 510 0.28 23.83 -16.74
N ASP A 511 1.28 23.07 -17.12
CA ASP A 511 1.16 21.81 -17.84
C ASP A 511 0.91 20.64 -16.90
N LEU A 512 0.44 19.52 -17.45
CA LEU A 512 0.21 18.30 -16.68
C LEU A 512 1.37 17.32 -16.87
N ILE A 513 2.04 17.00 -15.78
CA ILE A 513 3.09 15.97 -15.71
C ILE A 513 2.53 14.74 -15.01
N ILE A 514 2.70 13.57 -15.62
CA ILE A 514 2.16 12.29 -15.15
C ILE A 514 3.30 11.30 -14.93
N GLY A 515 3.55 10.96 -13.66
CA GLY A 515 4.48 9.92 -13.25
C GLY A 515 3.79 8.56 -13.12
N SER A 516 4.36 7.53 -13.73
CA SER A 516 3.84 6.15 -13.71
C SER A 516 4.98 5.16 -13.40
N PRO A 517 5.45 5.07 -12.15
CA PRO A 517 6.63 4.30 -11.77
C PRO A 517 6.52 2.79 -12.04
N TYR A 518 5.30 2.25 -12.12
CA TYR A 518 5.06 0.83 -12.34
C TYR A 518 4.87 0.47 -13.83
N ALA A 519 4.92 1.45 -14.74
CA ALA A 519 4.72 1.22 -16.17
C ALA A 519 5.79 0.25 -16.75
N PRO A 520 5.39 -0.69 -17.62
CA PRO A 520 6.27 -1.76 -18.11
C PRO A 520 7.15 -1.38 -19.32
N GLU A 521 7.47 -0.10 -19.50
CA GLU A 521 8.06 0.52 -20.71
C GLU A 521 9.41 -0.10 -21.17
N GLY A 522 9.33 -1.21 -21.90
CA GLY A 522 10.48 -2.02 -22.31
C GLY A 522 10.96 -3.04 -21.27
N GLY A 523 10.25 -3.17 -20.15
CA GLY A 523 10.53 -4.12 -19.08
C GLY A 523 9.72 -3.84 -17.81
N PRO A 524 9.57 -4.82 -16.90
CA PRO A 524 8.70 -4.68 -15.73
C PRO A 524 9.10 -3.50 -14.85
N GLN A 525 8.11 -2.65 -14.54
CA GLN A 525 8.21 -1.53 -13.59
C GLN A 525 9.45 -0.63 -13.80
N ARG A 526 9.80 -0.37 -15.06
CA ARG A 526 10.83 0.62 -15.40
C ARG A 526 10.37 2.03 -15.04
N GLY A 527 9.10 2.28 -15.28
CA GLY A 527 8.44 3.55 -15.02
C GLY A 527 8.56 4.53 -16.19
N SER A 528 7.66 5.51 -16.19
CA SER A 528 7.57 6.54 -17.23
C SER A 528 7.15 7.89 -16.65
N VAL A 529 7.55 8.95 -17.34
CA VAL A 529 6.99 10.30 -17.16
C VAL A 529 6.45 10.78 -18.50
N ALA A 530 5.23 11.29 -18.50
CA ALA A 530 4.58 11.92 -19.65
C ALA A 530 4.22 13.36 -19.33
N VAL A 531 4.39 14.26 -20.29
CA VAL A 531 4.00 15.67 -20.16
C VAL A 531 2.99 16.04 -21.24
N PHE A 532 1.87 16.60 -20.81
CA PHE A 532 0.86 17.18 -21.67
C PHE A 532 0.87 18.69 -21.49
N LEU A 533 1.20 19.42 -22.55
CA LEU A 533 1.15 20.87 -22.49
C LEU A 533 -0.31 21.33 -22.41
N ALA A 534 -0.56 22.36 -21.61
CA ALA A 534 -1.83 23.07 -21.58
C ALA A 534 -2.11 23.62 -22.99
N LYS A 535 -3.34 23.56 -23.51
CA LYS A 535 -3.66 24.12 -24.84
C LYS A 535 -5.13 24.56 -24.91
N THR A 536 -5.39 25.69 -25.57
CA THR A 536 -6.77 26.19 -25.84
C THR A 536 -7.63 25.25 -26.67
N GLN A 537 -7.02 24.24 -27.31
CA GLN A 537 -7.70 23.26 -28.16
C GLN A 537 -8.21 22.04 -27.39
N ARG A 538 -7.89 21.91 -26.09
CA ARG A 538 -8.38 20.83 -25.22
C ARG A 538 -9.86 21.05 -24.91
N LYS A 539 -10.74 20.64 -25.83
CA LYS A 539 -12.19 20.77 -25.68
C LYS A 539 -12.77 19.62 -24.86
N PRO A 540 -13.85 19.84 -24.08
CA PRO A 540 -14.50 18.78 -23.32
C PRO A 540 -14.93 17.60 -24.20
N GLY A 541 -14.82 16.38 -23.65
CA GLY A 541 -15.24 15.12 -24.25
C GLY A 541 -14.16 14.37 -25.04
N ALA A 542 -12.91 14.84 -25.04
CA ALA A 542 -11.81 14.07 -25.64
C ALA A 542 -11.28 13.00 -24.69
N GLU A 543 -10.93 11.87 -25.30
CA GLU A 543 -10.29 10.72 -24.68
C GLU A 543 -8.90 10.61 -25.31
N LEU A 544 -7.85 10.67 -24.50
CA LEU A 544 -6.46 10.73 -24.94
C LEU A 544 -5.73 9.47 -24.50
N SER A 545 -4.78 9.01 -25.30
CA SER A 545 -3.77 8.06 -24.87
C SER A 545 -2.59 8.79 -24.23
N VAL A 546 -1.97 8.17 -23.22
CA VAL A 546 -0.70 8.64 -22.64
C VAL A 546 0.39 8.82 -23.71
N HIS A 547 0.38 8.04 -24.79
CA HIS A 547 1.34 8.16 -25.89
C HIS A 547 1.09 9.36 -26.83
N GLU A 548 -0.02 10.09 -26.63
CA GLU A 548 -0.25 11.39 -27.28
C GLU A 548 0.34 12.56 -26.46
N ALA A 549 1.10 12.27 -25.40
CA ALA A 549 1.85 13.27 -24.67
C ALA A 549 2.82 14.03 -25.57
N ASP A 550 3.00 15.31 -25.27
CA ASP A 550 3.90 16.20 -26.00
C ASP A 550 5.38 15.84 -25.73
N TRP A 551 5.66 15.18 -24.61
CA TRP A 551 6.97 14.67 -24.22
C TRP A 551 6.83 13.41 -23.34
N MET A 552 7.73 12.44 -23.52
CA MET A 552 7.78 11.24 -22.67
C MET A 552 9.21 10.74 -22.46
N ALA A 553 9.51 10.28 -21.24
CA ALA A 553 10.74 9.58 -20.90
C ALA A 553 10.47 8.31 -20.08
N PHE A 554 11.42 7.38 -20.12
CA PHE A 554 11.30 6.03 -19.55
C PHE A 554 12.51 5.68 -18.69
N GLY A 555 12.28 4.85 -17.67
CA GLY A 555 13.35 4.31 -16.83
C GLY A 555 14.26 3.33 -17.60
N GLU A 556 15.55 3.35 -17.26
CA GLU A 556 16.57 2.57 -17.98
C GLU A 556 16.70 1.11 -17.51
N GLN A 557 16.19 0.79 -16.31
CA GLN A 557 16.36 -0.51 -15.68
C GLN A 557 15.04 -1.01 -15.06
N ASN A 558 14.82 -2.32 -15.08
CA ASN A 558 13.61 -2.92 -14.50
C ASN A 558 13.53 -2.67 -12.99
N TYR A 559 12.32 -2.39 -12.51
CA TYR A 559 12.02 -2.10 -11.10
C TYR A 559 12.73 -0.87 -10.52
N THR A 560 13.08 0.13 -11.34
CA THR A 560 13.68 1.39 -10.87
C THR A 560 12.65 2.42 -10.39
N TRP A 561 11.38 2.24 -10.78
CA TRP A 561 10.29 3.16 -10.46
C TRP A 561 10.56 4.59 -10.92
N PHE A 562 11.01 4.74 -12.18
CA PHE A 562 11.24 6.06 -12.76
C PHE A 562 9.93 6.85 -12.86
N GLY A 563 9.93 8.11 -12.40
CA GLY A 563 8.72 8.92 -12.30
C GLY A 563 7.97 8.76 -10.98
N TYR A 564 8.61 8.22 -9.94
CA TYR A 564 8.03 8.13 -8.60
C TYR A 564 7.80 9.51 -7.97
N SER A 565 8.77 10.42 -8.14
CA SER A 565 8.67 11.83 -7.78
C SER A 565 9.23 12.66 -8.93
N VAL A 566 8.59 13.80 -9.21
CA VAL A 566 8.98 14.73 -10.27
C VAL A 566 8.85 16.15 -9.76
N THR A 567 9.80 17.02 -10.11
CA THR A 567 9.73 18.46 -9.85
C THR A 567 10.31 19.24 -11.03
N VAL A 568 10.06 20.55 -11.08
CA VAL A 568 10.53 21.46 -12.13
C VAL A 568 11.41 22.52 -11.51
N ALA A 569 12.54 22.81 -12.14
CA ALA A 569 13.46 23.87 -11.73
C ALA A 569 13.70 24.85 -12.88
N ASN A 570 13.87 26.15 -12.58
CA ASN A 570 14.26 27.15 -13.57
C ASN A 570 15.62 27.75 -13.23
N THR A 571 16.71 27.17 -13.75
CA THR A 571 18.06 27.67 -13.49
C THR A 571 18.53 28.56 -14.64
N ASN A 572 18.73 29.86 -14.41
CA ASN A 572 19.24 30.80 -15.42
C ASN A 572 18.47 30.77 -16.75
N GLY A 573 17.13 30.68 -16.68
CA GLY A 573 16.26 30.62 -17.86
C GLY A 573 16.20 29.25 -18.56
N LYS A 574 16.81 28.21 -17.98
CA LYS A 574 16.64 26.82 -18.43
C LYS A 574 15.63 26.13 -17.53
N LEU A 575 14.53 25.69 -18.14
CA LEU A 575 13.55 24.82 -17.49
C LEU A 575 14.06 23.37 -17.49
N LEU A 576 14.15 22.81 -16.29
CA LEU A 576 14.62 21.47 -16.03
C LEU A 576 13.49 20.65 -15.42
N LEU A 577 13.32 19.45 -15.94
CA LEU A 577 12.43 18.44 -15.40
C LEU A 577 13.27 17.42 -14.62
N LEU A 578 13.08 17.39 -13.31
CA LEU A 578 13.82 16.52 -12.40
C LEU A 578 12.96 15.31 -12.08
N ILE A 579 13.44 14.12 -12.42
CA ILE A 579 12.68 12.88 -12.30
C ILE A 579 13.45 11.90 -11.43
N ALA A 580 12.81 11.33 -10.41
CA ALA A 580 13.42 10.34 -9.54
C ALA A 580 13.04 8.90 -9.89
N ALA A 581 13.97 7.99 -9.57
CA ALA A 581 13.84 6.54 -9.64
C ALA A 581 14.42 5.93 -8.34
N PRO A 582 13.65 5.92 -7.23
CA PRO A 582 14.19 5.62 -5.90
C PRO A 582 14.66 4.18 -5.74
N THR A 583 14.20 3.24 -6.56
CA THR A 583 14.62 1.83 -6.47
C THR A 583 15.72 1.46 -7.45
N PHE A 584 16.35 2.45 -8.07
CA PHE A 584 17.54 2.25 -8.91
C PHE A 584 18.64 1.47 -8.17
N ARG A 585 19.25 0.49 -8.83
CA ARG A 585 20.37 -0.31 -8.27
C ARG A 585 21.69 -0.04 -8.99
N LEU A 586 22.77 -0.05 -8.24
CA LEU A 586 24.12 -0.14 -8.79
C LEU A 586 24.41 -1.60 -9.14
N CYS A 587 24.51 -1.89 -10.43
CA CYS A 587 24.78 -3.24 -10.92
C CYS A 587 26.28 -3.55 -10.86
N ALA A 588 26.66 -4.70 -10.29
CA ALA A 588 28.02 -5.21 -10.41
C ALA A 588 28.33 -5.70 -11.84
N ASN A 589 27.31 -6.26 -12.52
CA ASN A 589 27.43 -6.76 -13.88
C ASN A 589 27.09 -5.70 -14.93
N LYS A 590 27.86 -5.63 -16.02
CA LYS A 590 27.66 -4.66 -17.13
C LYS A 590 26.29 -4.75 -17.81
N ASN A 591 25.69 -5.93 -17.86
CA ASN A 591 24.35 -6.15 -18.43
C ASN A 591 23.22 -6.00 -17.40
N CYS A 592 23.55 -5.57 -16.18
CA CYS A 592 22.63 -5.45 -15.05
C CYS A 592 21.86 -6.73 -14.68
N SER A 593 22.39 -7.92 -15.02
CA SER A 593 21.88 -9.15 -14.42
C SER A 593 22.22 -9.17 -12.93
N TYR A 594 21.25 -9.54 -12.11
CA TYR A 594 21.38 -9.56 -10.65
C TYR A 594 22.65 -10.30 -10.18
N SER A 595 23.37 -9.65 -9.27
CA SER A 595 24.52 -10.19 -8.52
C SER A 595 24.32 -9.90 -7.05
N THR A 596 24.88 -10.73 -6.18
CA THR A 596 24.93 -10.46 -4.73
C THR A 596 25.84 -9.28 -4.39
N ASP A 597 26.66 -8.84 -5.34
CA ASP A 597 27.54 -7.68 -5.24
C ASP A 597 26.86 -6.37 -5.70
N ASP A 598 25.59 -6.43 -6.13
CA ASP A 598 24.84 -5.21 -6.46
C ASP A 598 24.58 -4.36 -5.21
N VAL A 599 24.35 -3.06 -5.37
CA VAL A 599 23.84 -2.20 -4.28
C VAL A 599 22.38 -1.90 -4.57
N GLN A 600 21.47 -2.42 -3.75
CA GLN A 600 20.02 -2.40 -4.02
C GLN A 600 19.38 -1.07 -3.61
N SER A 601 18.49 -0.54 -4.47
CA SER A 601 17.66 0.65 -4.19
C SER A 601 18.44 1.84 -3.62
N VAL A 602 19.54 2.19 -4.29
CA VAL A 602 20.31 3.40 -3.96
C VAL A 602 19.54 4.66 -4.33
N GLY A 603 18.70 4.57 -5.36
CA GLY A 603 17.97 5.69 -5.92
C GLY A 603 18.81 6.56 -6.87
N ARG A 604 18.13 7.22 -7.80
CA ARG A 604 18.73 8.12 -8.79
C ARG A 604 17.76 9.24 -9.16
N VAL A 605 18.29 10.45 -9.31
CA VAL A 605 17.58 11.62 -9.82
C VAL A 605 18.16 12.02 -11.17
N TYR A 606 17.30 12.24 -12.15
CA TYR A 606 17.65 12.60 -13.52
C TYR A 606 17.24 14.05 -13.79
N LEU A 607 18.15 14.84 -14.35
CA LEU A 607 17.90 16.23 -14.73
C LEU A 607 17.73 16.30 -16.24
N PHE A 608 16.52 16.48 -16.74
CA PHE A 608 16.24 16.66 -18.16
C PHE A 608 16.09 18.14 -18.49
N GLN A 609 16.62 18.56 -19.64
CA GLN A 609 16.17 19.79 -20.27
C GLN A 609 14.90 19.48 -21.05
N PHE A 610 13.84 20.24 -20.82
CA PHE A 610 12.60 20.07 -21.58
C PHE A 610 12.78 20.53 -23.03
N THR A 611 12.54 19.64 -23.99
CA THR A 611 12.56 19.96 -25.43
C THR A 611 11.47 19.19 -26.16
N LEU A 612 10.70 19.87 -27.02
CA LEU A 612 9.64 19.23 -27.83
C LEU A 612 10.17 18.36 -28.97
N THR A 613 11.46 18.45 -29.29
CA THR A 613 12.08 17.73 -30.40
C THR A 613 13.21 16.83 -29.92
N GLY A 614 13.34 15.67 -30.55
CA GLY A 614 14.38 14.69 -30.22
C GLY A 614 13.96 13.72 -29.12
N SER A 615 14.76 12.66 -28.94
CA SER A 615 14.58 11.73 -27.83
C SER A 615 15.12 12.36 -26.55
N PRO A 616 14.34 12.40 -25.45
CA PRO A 616 14.81 13.00 -24.20
C PRO A 616 16.02 12.27 -23.66
N GLN A 617 17.05 13.01 -23.28
CA GLN A 617 18.26 12.51 -22.62
C GLN A 617 18.56 13.38 -21.40
N PRO A 618 18.96 12.79 -20.27
CA PRO A 618 19.31 13.56 -19.09
C PRO A 618 20.60 14.36 -19.35
N LEU A 619 20.64 15.59 -18.87
CA LEU A 619 21.84 16.43 -18.84
C LEU A 619 22.83 15.96 -17.78
N ALA A 620 22.32 15.47 -16.65
CA ALA A 620 23.08 14.97 -15.52
C ALA A 620 22.21 14.03 -14.69
N THR A 621 22.85 13.21 -13.85
CA THR A 621 22.17 12.36 -12.86
C THR A 621 22.87 12.45 -11.52
N ILE A 622 22.09 12.33 -10.45
CA ILE A 622 22.57 12.22 -9.07
C ILE A 622 22.18 10.84 -8.55
N THR A 623 23.16 10.03 -8.18
CA THR A 623 22.94 8.63 -7.78
C THR A 623 23.33 8.43 -6.32
N GLY A 624 22.49 7.72 -5.57
CA GLY A 624 22.83 7.29 -4.21
C GLY A 624 23.93 6.23 -4.20
N ARG A 625 24.50 5.96 -3.02
CA ARG A 625 25.57 4.94 -2.87
C ARG A 625 25.26 3.84 -1.87
N GLU A 626 24.31 4.07 -0.97
CA GLU A 626 24.01 3.13 0.10
C GLU A 626 22.80 2.24 -0.24
N THR A 627 22.90 0.97 0.13
CA THR A 627 21.78 0.04 0.01
C THR A 627 20.57 0.60 0.75
N PHE A 628 19.43 0.65 0.07
CA PHE A 628 18.18 1.17 0.61
C PHE A 628 18.23 2.65 1.00
N MET A 629 19.12 3.44 0.41
CA MET A 629 19.08 4.89 0.53
C MET A 629 17.79 5.47 -0.07
N LYS A 630 17.31 4.87 -1.17
CA LYS A 630 16.15 5.31 -1.96
C LYS A 630 16.18 6.81 -2.27
N LEU A 631 17.34 7.30 -2.72
CA LEU A 631 17.51 8.69 -3.10
C LEU A 631 16.46 9.10 -4.16
N GLY A 632 15.75 10.19 -3.90
CA GLY A 632 14.69 10.71 -4.76
C GLY A 632 13.28 10.22 -4.42
N THR A 633 13.03 9.65 -3.23
CA THR A 633 11.65 9.37 -2.77
C THR A 633 10.75 10.59 -2.87
N SER A 634 11.29 11.77 -2.55
CA SER A 634 10.66 13.08 -2.74
C SER A 634 11.71 14.09 -3.20
N LEU A 635 11.26 15.07 -3.99
CA LEU A 635 12.07 16.15 -4.52
C LEU A 635 11.37 17.48 -4.24
N SER A 636 12.13 18.51 -3.85
CA SER A 636 11.65 19.89 -3.86
C SER A 636 12.78 20.82 -4.31
N VAL A 637 12.42 21.91 -4.98
CA VAL A 637 13.38 22.88 -5.53
C VAL A 637 13.01 24.26 -5.01
N GLY A 638 14.01 25.02 -4.57
CA GLY A 638 13.82 26.35 -4.03
C GLY A 638 15.12 27.06 -3.69
N ASN A 639 15.01 28.27 -3.15
CA ASN A 639 16.11 29.10 -2.67
C ASN A 639 15.95 29.38 -1.16
N PRO A 640 16.60 28.56 -0.31
CA PRO A 640 16.62 28.77 1.14
C PRO A 640 17.66 29.81 1.58
N TYR A 641 18.25 30.55 0.64
CA TYR A 641 19.18 31.64 0.88
C TYR A 641 18.55 33.00 0.53
N SER A 642 19.31 34.08 0.72
CA SER A 642 18.83 35.43 0.46
C SER A 642 18.47 35.65 -1.01
N LYS A 643 17.53 36.57 -1.28
CA LYS A 643 17.11 37.00 -2.64
C LYS A 643 18.21 37.49 -3.58
N GLU A 644 19.42 37.76 -3.07
CA GLU A 644 20.56 38.22 -3.87
C GLU A 644 21.37 37.06 -4.48
N ASP A 645 21.15 35.82 -4.02
CA ASP A 645 21.81 34.63 -4.54
C ASP A 645 20.87 33.92 -5.54
N ASP A 646 21.32 33.74 -6.77
CA ASP A 646 20.55 33.05 -7.82
C ASP A 646 20.70 31.51 -7.74
N ASP A 647 21.40 31.00 -6.72
CA ASP A 647 21.62 29.58 -6.51
C ASP A 647 20.31 28.86 -6.15
N ILE A 648 19.86 28.00 -7.06
CA ILE A 648 18.71 27.14 -6.84
C ILE A 648 19.16 25.83 -6.20
N MET A 649 18.56 25.53 -5.06
CA MET A 649 18.81 24.34 -4.29
C MET A 649 17.76 23.28 -4.61
N LEU A 650 18.22 22.04 -4.70
CA LEU A 650 17.41 20.84 -4.78
C LEU A 650 17.48 20.14 -3.41
N ALA A 651 16.34 20.05 -2.74
CA ALA A 651 16.16 19.15 -1.61
C ALA A 651 15.82 17.74 -2.15
N VAL A 652 16.70 16.77 -1.89
CA VAL A 652 16.53 15.36 -2.29
C VAL A 652 16.39 14.49 -1.07
N SER A 653 15.31 13.72 -1.01
CA SER A 653 15.07 12.76 0.07
C SER A 653 15.83 11.45 -0.12
N ALA A 654 16.37 10.91 0.97
CA ALA A 654 16.84 9.54 1.14
C ALA A 654 16.07 8.90 2.31
N SER A 655 14.77 8.71 2.12
CA SER A 655 13.80 8.45 3.19
C SER A 655 14.06 7.18 3.99
N THR A 656 14.75 6.18 3.43
CA THR A 656 15.01 4.90 4.12
C THR A 656 16.47 4.72 4.52
N LEU A 657 17.28 5.78 4.42
CA LEU A 657 18.65 5.77 4.91
C LEU A 657 18.67 5.57 6.44
N SER A 658 19.56 4.70 6.90
CA SER A 658 19.84 4.53 8.33
C SER A 658 20.92 5.52 8.77
N VAL A 659 20.64 6.28 9.83
CA VAL A 659 21.54 7.32 10.34
C VAL A 659 22.29 6.82 11.58
N LYS A 660 23.57 7.17 11.71
CA LYS A 660 24.35 6.88 12.92
C LYS A 660 24.28 8.07 13.88
N GLY A 661 24.00 7.82 15.16
CA GLY A 661 24.00 8.85 16.20
C GLY A 661 24.44 8.33 17.56
N HIS A 662 24.23 9.14 18.60
CA HIS A 662 24.56 8.83 19.99
C HIS A 662 23.37 9.14 20.90
N VAL A 663 23.18 8.35 21.95
CA VAL A 663 22.17 8.62 22.99
C VAL A 663 22.87 9.28 24.18
N ILE A 664 22.45 10.50 24.51
CA ILE A 664 23.08 11.39 25.50
C ILE A 664 23.25 10.70 26.88
N ASP A 665 22.29 9.87 27.28
CA ASP A 665 22.28 9.21 28.60
C ASP A 665 22.96 7.82 28.63
N LEU A 666 23.51 7.34 27.51
CA LEU A 666 24.12 5.99 27.38
C LEU A 666 25.63 6.03 27.09
N GLU A 667 26.37 6.91 27.77
CA GLU A 667 27.86 7.00 27.70
C GLU A 667 28.42 7.03 26.26
N ASP A 668 27.85 7.85 25.37
CA ASP A 668 28.28 7.98 23.96
C ASP A 668 28.28 6.66 23.16
N MET A 669 27.51 5.65 23.57
CA MET A 669 27.37 4.43 22.76
C MET A 669 26.79 4.78 21.38
N PRO A 670 27.49 4.45 20.28
CA PRO A 670 26.98 4.70 18.93
C PRO A 670 25.74 3.83 18.70
N VAL A 671 24.65 4.46 18.24
CA VAL A 671 23.39 3.83 17.90
C VAL A 671 23.08 4.07 16.42
N SER A 672 22.53 3.06 15.75
CA SER A 672 21.97 3.20 14.40
C SER A 672 20.47 3.45 14.50
N PHE A 673 20.00 4.56 13.93
CA PHE A 673 18.60 4.84 13.71
C PHE A 673 18.19 4.29 12.36
N ASP A 674 17.69 3.06 12.37
CA ASP A 674 17.39 2.33 11.13
C ASP A 674 16.24 2.97 10.38
N GLN A 675 16.42 3.23 9.07
CA GLN A 675 15.41 3.90 8.22
C GLN A 675 14.85 5.19 8.84
N SER A 676 15.69 5.98 9.51
CA SER A 676 15.27 7.27 10.05
C SER A 676 15.11 8.33 8.96
N GLY A 677 15.81 8.18 7.84
CA GLY A 677 15.72 9.03 6.66
C GLY A 677 16.63 10.26 6.73
N ALA A 678 16.97 10.81 5.56
CA ALA A 678 17.77 12.02 5.43
C ALA A 678 17.32 12.88 4.25
N VAL A 679 17.66 14.17 4.28
CA VAL A 679 17.39 15.14 3.21
C VAL A 679 18.70 15.86 2.86
N TYR A 680 19.09 15.79 1.60
CA TYR A 680 20.27 16.45 1.06
C TYR A 680 19.86 17.74 0.36
N LEU A 681 20.54 18.84 0.68
CA LEU A 681 20.34 20.12 0.02
C LEU A 681 21.49 20.39 -0.96
N ILE A 682 21.21 20.29 -2.26
CA ILE A 682 22.20 20.23 -3.34
C ILE A 682 22.07 21.45 -4.26
N ASN A 683 23.17 22.12 -4.59
CA ASN A 683 23.17 23.21 -5.55
C ASN A 683 23.08 22.67 -6.99
N LEU A 684 22.02 23.01 -7.71
CA LEU A 684 21.78 22.52 -9.08
C LEU A 684 22.81 23.04 -10.09
N THR A 685 23.33 24.24 -9.91
CA THR A 685 24.36 24.82 -10.78
C THR A 685 25.61 23.94 -10.79
N THR A 686 26.03 23.43 -9.61
CA THR A 686 27.19 22.52 -9.47
C THR A 686 26.99 21.21 -10.24
N VAL A 687 25.78 20.64 -10.18
CA VAL A 687 25.44 19.40 -10.89
C VAL A 687 25.50 19.61 -12.40
N LEU A 688 24.93 20.71 -12.89
CA LEU A 688 24.87 21.02 -14.32
C LEU A 688 26.25 21.33 -14.92
N GLN A 689 27.17 21.91 -14.14
CA GLN A 689 28.54 22.18 -14.60
C GLN A 689 29.35 20.90 -14.85
N HIS A 690 29.07 19.81 -14.11
CA HIS A 690 29.73 18.53 -14.31
C HIS A 690 29.20 17.77 -15.53
N GLY A 691 27.86 17.79 -15.73
CA GLY A 691 27.21 17.26 -16.94
C GLY A 691 27.32 15.74 -17.16
N ASN A 692 27.56 14.97 -16.09
CA ASN A 692 27.63 13.50 -16.11
C ASN A 692 26.94 12.91 -14.87
N ASP A 693 26.89 11.58 -14.77
CA ASP A 693 26.44 10.90 -13.54
C ASP A 693 27.40 11.20 -12.38
N MET A 694 26.83 11.63 -11.26
CA MET A 694 27.56 11.94 -10.03
C MET A 694 26.94 11.20 -8.85
N SER A 695 27.78 10.77 -7.92
CA SER A 695 27.29 10.34 -6.62
C SER A 695 26.83 11.53 -5.80
N VAL A 696 25.78 11.36 -5.00
CA VAL A 696 25.31 12.36 -4.03
C VAL A 696 26.43 12.90 -3.13
N ASP A 697 27.37 12.04 -2.72
CA ASP A 697 28.55 12.46 -1.92
C ASP A 697 29.56 13.29 -2.71
N ASP A 698 29.70 13.03 -4.02
CA ASP A 698 30.69 13.68 -4.88
C ASP A 698 30.18 15.02 -5.42
N VAL A 699 28.86 15.19 -5.53
CA VAL A 699 28.23 16.48 -5.89
C VAL A 699 28.56 17.56 -4.87
N GLY A 700 28.72 17.17 -3.60
CA GLY A 700 28.73 18.08 -2.47
C GLY A 700 27.32 18.59 -2.17
N TYR A 701 27.00 18.70 -0.89
CA TYR A 701 25.73 19.25 -0.42
C TYR A 701 26.01 20.44 0.51
N ALA A 702 25.15 21.45 0.45
CA ALA A 702 25.27 22.61 1.32
C ALA A 702 24.84 22.28 2.76
N ALA A 703 23.87 21.36 2.90
CA ALA A 703 23.41 20.84 4.18
C ALA A 703 22.86 19.42 4.02
N ILE A 704 22.89 18.66 5.12
CA ILE A 704 22.17 17.39 5.28
C ILE A 704 21.34 17.47 6.56
N PHE A 705 20.08 17.06 6.47
CA PHE A 705 19.17 16.95 7.61
C PHE A 705 18.83 15.48 7.83
N GLU A 706 19.07 14.97 9.04
CA GLU A 706 18.95 13.55 9.36
C GLU A 706 17.83 13.32 10.37
N GLY A 707 17.06 12.25 10.17
CA GLY A 707 16.00 11.84 11.09
C GLY A 707 16.54 11.24 12.37
N ASP A 708 15.88 11.53 13.49
CA ASP A 708 16.27 11.14 14.85
C ASP A 708 15.47 9.94 15.41
N ARG A 709 14.59 9.34 14.60
CA ARG A 709 13.72 8.23 14.99
C ARG A 709 13.79 7.09 13.98
N SER A 710 14.07 5.88 14.45
CA SER A 710 14.06 4.69 13.60
C SER A 710 12.67 4.48 12.97
N PHE A 711 12.67 4.10 11.69
CA PHE A 711 11.48 3.84 10.87
C PHE A 711 10.55 5.03 10.64
N ALA A 712 10.93 6.24 11.06
CA ALA A 712 10.13 7.45 10.82
C ALA A 712 10.18 7.91 9.36
N ARG A 713 11.23 7.54 8.62
CA ARG A 713 11.46 7.89 7.22
C ARG A 713 11.32 9.39 6.96
N PHE A 714 12.09 10.18 7.70
CA PHE A 714 12.20 11.62 7.51
C PHE A 714 12.52 11.95 6.05
N GLY A 715 11.86 12.98 5.52
CA GLY A 715 11.95 13.36 4.11
C GLY A 715 10.98 12.62 3.19
N TRP A 716 9.99 11.90 3.70
CA TRP A 716 9.01 11.21 2.84
C TRP A 716 8.27 12.16 1.89
N SER A 717 7.91 13.34 2.38
CA SER A 717 7.42 14.45 1.57
C SER A 717 8.25 15.68 1.87
N LEU A 718 8.66 16.41 0.83
CA LEU A 718 9.44 17.63 0.92
C LEU A 718 8.70 18.78 0.26
N ASP A 719 8.84 19.97 0.84
CA ASP A 719 8.43 21.22 0.20
C ASP A 719 9.41 22.34 0.57
N LEU A 720 9.67 23.24 -0.37
CA LEU A 720 10.46 24.45 -0.13
C LEU A 720 9.55 25.63 -0.45
N THR A 721 9.15 26.36 0.59
CA THR A 721 8.18 27.44 0.45
C THR A 721 8.43 28.51 1.51
N ASP A 722 8.25 29.78 1.16
CA ASP A 722 8.32 30.89 2.11
C ASP A 722 7.07 30.91 3.00
N MET A 723 7.13 30.21 4.15
CA MET A 723 5.97 30.04 5.03
C MET A 723 5.75 31.26 5.92
N ASN A 724 6.83 31.91 6.33
CA ASN A 724 6.80 33.04 7.26
C ASN A 724 6.73 34.41 6.54
N GLN A 725 6.79 34.41 5.20
CA GLN A 725 6.76 35.58 4.32
C GLN A 725 7.94 36.54 4.52
N ASP A 726 9.10 36.03 4.95
CA ASP A 726 10.33 36.81 5.08
C ASP A 726 11.10 36.93 3.75
N GLY A 727 10.66 36.19 2.73
CA GLY A 727 11.26 36.17 1.41
C GLY A 727 12.36 35.13 1.21
N ILE A 728 12.54 34.22 2.17
CA ILE A 728 13.40 33.03 2.10
C ILE A 728 12.50 31.80 2.13
N GLU A 729 12.80 30.79 1.30
CA GLU A 729 12.00 29.56 1.30
C GLU A 729 12.42 28.63 2.44
N ASP A 730 11.45 28.20 3.24
CA ASP A 730 11.62 27.28 4.35
C ASP A 730 11.53 25.82 3.87
N LEU A 731 12.42 24.96 4.35
CA LEU A 731 12.34 23.52 4.09
C LEU A 731 11.32 22.86 5.02
N PHE A 732 10.25 22.35 4.45
CA PHE A 732 9.32 21.45 5.11
C PHE A 732 9.66 20.00 4.77
N SER A 733 9.65 19.14 5.79
CA SER A 733 9.87 17.71 5.65
C SER A 733 8.88 16.95 6.52
N GLN A 734 8.10 16.08 5.88
CA GLN A 734 7.16 15.22 6.57
C GLN A 734 7.70 13.78 6.62
N PRO A 735 7.71 13.14 7.80
CA PRO A 735 7.98 11.71 7.94
C PRO A 735 6.80 10.84 7.45
N HIS A 736 7.08 9.59 7.07
CA HIS A 736 6.06 8.59 6.71
C HIS A 736 5.56 7.87 7.98
N PHE A 737 4.63 8.47 8.73
CA PHE A 737 4.06 7.79 9.89
C PHE A 737 2.72 7.10 9.57
N GLU A 738 2.75 5.78 9.42
CA GLU A 738 1.61 4.87 9.71
C GLU A 738 1.80 4.13 11.07
N LEU A 739 2.85 4.44 11.84
CA LEU A 739 3.09 3.80 13.14
C LEU A 739 2.34 4.54 14.26
N LYS A 740 1.27 3.93 14.80
CA LYS A 740 0.74 4.27 16.13
C LYS A 740 1.74 3.74 17.17
N ILE A 741 2.69 4.57 17.60
CA ILE A 741 3.64 4.23 18.69
C ILE A 741 3.00 4.43 20.06
#